data_AF-A0A661SCM1-F1
#
_entry.id   AF-A0A661SCM1-F1
#
_cell.length_a   1.000
_cell.length_b   1.000
_cell.length_c   1.000
_cell.angle_alpha   90.00
_cell.angle_beta   90.00
_cell.angle_gamma   90.00
#
_symmetry.space_group_name_H-M   'P 1'
#
loop_
_entity.id
_entity.type
_entity.pdbx_description
1 polymer ?
#
loop_
_entity_poly.entity_id
_entity_poly.type
_entity_poly.pdbx_seq_one_letter_code
_entity_poly.pdbx_strand_id
1 'polypeptide(L)'
;SSQDVTVPGFGFTYYDISGTKIDGTDQNMIEKNAVKRVDEREGKTEYRLEMDHDPSAPPSSSGYMENFGNPSPKTGKYWYTAEKSVSIRIDGIVYESARDTRHVCTGYTLSRESGGNFVDDFVRKSPQDEHSFNLRMDGPKKIFFRWKNEYSFQVMSMPAAMGDNLTPKAGTYWYDADTTVTSSASNGCLQVTGYRDNINALTQTMPGKTKTYTMDMPVQITWQYEAHNYEETVIIGDSVTFKGIPSAVLGRTDTESEPVRPTSADPSQVDQGAEELYHWSISDRKLFPLIGGQTFQVEWQSRSGSQCEQKLISTIHTQWPETPHYVHVADTPPVPLDPQEDDRFAFKSLKYTSNEAEVSQALEFTASKEGKSTLLLTTVPSGAATGDENVENAYVRVVETRLWTKDKEEGTAEIGLELTSEHHSPDTPHNGYVFWDRARYNVNIYDRETMQGQIFPVNRQFTSALEDNLVVVWYQIIDNISWPYQPVQYISQWPTNEKEEAAGEERITSRIVIASREGSECAIECDCGEGGSECEDEQKTYPTWPDRNGTEQEYLDPARYKDVMIYQQPDPDLPGYNPNEEHAVTAPSFRHGKMASPPVAAFALRDDLNITAKDKTHTSENYVLLQYYDTIESKYAMEVFDIEKEDDNCGYKFEYPMRAGDPVVAPYPLNLVIGAAPPSEICGRNGNPDRNCYWEDHKGQSWAVSGDAHLFAYFWYPLAPEFWYEKNHNGENASEGPGDPIPWLPDGIVNSESLFPQDMIGKPKAVRVRYNTEWPDEVPILKAGETVTYAGGEYRADHPQTREGLPMVLGWAAGQVIFDDLNPAMDDKKMFHSYLVRLVQALEERAADLPVEDMPEELTPAAGKVKAVGGRWYFKELHAGLKTRIFYDPMTEKLGIRGFVNGKTLGDADLTASPPSVYVLQPNILTQEEWGTLRGMEGANPAFKAAVDALYNLTRDPANLMYGAYTVGLSDARKELQTYHETLFEKQFDDMCGSLHSLCPPCGFDTMCAKIISGDTSGAARPFPEMALGPGLALVPSAKLLDPASDIQDGYVTVAENNHPSLGSLPVALHIVKVVNDKYRGAIKTIESDNVFDEKITLRHTADFGANPGDAEFEWRYREEDGTEQPPPDTAPEGTWSAFPGKEPEIAMEGAGAALLTDNLFFCRYRHKDSDGDEP
;
A
#
# COMPACT_ATOMS: atom_id res chain seq x y z
N SER A 1 -29.91 -115.66 63.87
CA SER A 1 -30.43 -117.04 63.74
C SER A 1 -29.24 -117.98 63.60
N SER A 2 -29.32 -119.14 64.24
CA SER A 2 -28.21 -120.01 64.63
C SER A 2 -27.57 -120.85 63.52
N GLN A 3 -26.24 -120.99 63.63
CA GLN A 3 -25.32 -122.04 63.13
C GLN A 3 -25.06 -122.17 61.63
N ASP A 4 -23.79 -121.93 61.23
CA ASP A 4 -22.95 -122.89 60.49
C ASP A 4 -21.53 -122.32 60.27
N VAL A 5 -20.78 -122.16 61.37
CA VAL A 5 -19.32 -122.24 61.29
C VAL A 5 -19.01 -123.72 61.52
N THR A 6 -18.84 -124.47 60.44
CA THR A 6 -18.41 -125.87 60.53
C THR A 6 -16.95 -125.92 60.97
N VAL A 7 -16.74 -125.83 62.29
CA VAL A 7 -15.59 -126.43 62.95
C VAL A 7 -15.52 -127.89 62.47
N PRO A 8 -14.35 -128.44 62.07
CA PRO A 8 -14.24 -129.82 61.61
C PRO A 8 -14.84 -130.75 62.65
N GLY A 9 -16.03 -131.29 62.37
CA GLY A 9 -16.82 -132.03 63.35
C GLY A 9 -16.17 -133.37 63.68
N PHE A 10 -16.06 -133.68 64.97
CA PHE A 10 -15.73 -135.03 65.43
C PHE A 10 -16.80 -136.00 64.90
N GLY A 11 -16.40 -136.97 64.07
CA GLY A 11 -17.29 -137.92 63.40
C GLY A 11 -17.36 -137.81 61.87
N PHE A 12 -16.42 -137.10 61.23
CA PHE A 12 -16.24 -137.13 59.77
C PHE A 12 -14.87 -137.71 59.41
N THR A 13 -14.83 -138.55 58.38
CA THR A 13 -13.59 -138.93 57.70
C THR A 13 -13.32 -137.93 56.56
N TYR A 14 -12.16 -137.28 56.58
CA TYR A 14 -11.75 -136.28 55.59
C TYR A 14 -10.88 -136.89 54.50
N TYR A 15 -10.99 -136.33 53.29
CA TYR A 15 -10.21 -136.72 52.12
C TYR A 15 -9.62 -135.49 51.46
N ASP A 16 -8.37 -135.62 51.03
CA ASP A 16 -7.76 -134.63 50.15
C ASP A 16 -8.28 -134.76 48.72
N ILE A 17 -7.80 -133.90 47.84
CA ILE A 17 -8.26 -133.86 46.46
C ILE A 17 -7.87 -135.09 45.65
N SER A 18 -6.81 -135.81 46.06
CA SER A 18 -6.41 -137.08 45.45
C SER A 18 -7.29 -138.25 45.90
N GLY A 19 -8.23 -138.02 46.82
CA GLY A 19 -9.10 -139.04 47.40
C GLY A 19 -8.42 -139.85 48.51
N THR A 20 -7.25 -139.42 49.00
CA THR A 20 -6.54 -140.07 50.10
C THR A 20 -7.16 -139.64 51.42
N LYS A 21 -7.38 -140.61 52.32
CA LYS A 21 -7.92 -140.32 53.67
C LYS A 21 -6.88 -139.51 54.46
N ILE A 22 -7.30 -138.35 54.94
CA ILE A 22 -6.51 -137.50 55.83
C ILE A 22 -6.72 -138.00 57.26
N ASP A 23 -5.65 -138.08 58.05
CA ASP A 23 -5.73 -138.42 59.48
C ASP A 23 -6.61 -137.40 60.21
N GLY A 24 -7.66 -137.87 60.87
CA GLY A 24 -8.70 -137.04 61.50
C GLY A 24 -8.23 -136.27 62.74
N THR A 25 -6.94 -136.32 63.10
CA THR A 25 -6.38 -135.64 64.28
C THR A 25 -5.59 -134.35 63.97
N ASP A 26 -5.18 -134.08 62.72
CA ASP A 26 -4.44 -132.86 62.33
C ASP A 26 -5.36 -131.81 61.67
N GLN A 27 -5.78 -130.83 62.46
CA GLN A 27 -6.74 -129.80 62.05
C GLN A 27 -6.21 -128.84 60.97
N ASN A 28 -4.90 -128.57 60.93
CA ASN A 28 -4.30 -127.69 59.93
C ASN A 28 -4.26 -128.36 58.54
N MET A 29 -3.98 -129.67 58.50
CA MET A 29 -4.05 -130.43 57.26
C MET A 29 -5.48 -130.50 56.72
N ILE A 30 -6.48 -130.60 57.59
CA ILE A 30 -7.89 -130.60 57.19
C ILE A 30 -8.29 -129.25 56.55
N GLU A 31 -8.02 -128.13 57.23
CA GLU A 31 -8.40 -126.80 56.71
C GLU A 31 -7.67 -126.43 55.40
N LYS A 32 -6.44 -126.91 55.23
CA LYS A 32 -5.66 -126.66 54.02
C LYS A 32 -6.06 -127.57 52.87
N ASN A 33 -6.06 -128.88 53.10
CA ASN A 33 -6.05 -129.89 52.03
C ASN A 33 -7.36 -130.67 51.89
N ALA A 34 -8.21 -130.72 52.91
CA ALA A 34 -9.46 -131.47 52.80
C ALA A 34 -10.40 -130.78 51.81
N VAL A 35 -10.89 -131.53 50.84
CA VAL A 35 -11.87 -131.05 49.84
C VAL A 35 -13.12 -131.91 49.79
N LYS A 36 -13.08 -133.10 50.41
CA LYS A 36 -14.21 -134.01 50.56
C LYS A 36 -14.25 -134.51 51.99
N ARG A 37 -15.44 -134.63 52.57
CA ARG A 37 -15.63 -135.28 53.87
C ARG A 37 -16.82 -136.22 53.83
N VAL A 38 -16.76 -137.30 54.61
CA VAL A 38 -17.82 -138.30 54.72
C VAL A 38 -18.22 -138.42 56.18
N ASP A 39 -19.52 -138.26 56.46
CA ASP A 39 -20.08 -138.42 57.80
C ASP A 39 -19.98 -139.89 58.24
N GLU A 40 -19.31 -140.15 59.37
CA GLU A 40 -19.08 -141.52 59.86
C GLU A 40 -20.33 -142.18 60.45
N ARG A 41 -21.39 -141.40 60.76
CA ARG A 41 -22.66 -141.92 61.29
C ARG A 41 -23.70 -142.13 60.19
N GLU A 42 -23.82 -141.19 59.26
CA GLU A 42 -24.85 -141.21 58.23
C GLU A 42 -24.36 -141.66 56.84
N GLY A 43 -23.04 -141.76 56.62
CA GLY A 43 -22.45 -142.15 55.34
C GLY A 43 -22.60 -141.12 54.21
N LYS A 44 -23.06 -139.90 54.51
CA LYS A 44 -23.26 -138.83 53.51
C LYS A 44 -21.93 -138.17 53.14
N THR A 45 -21.77 -137.86 51.85
CA THR A 45 -20.59 -137.18 51.30
C THR A 45 -20.84 -135.68 51.14
N GLU A 46 -19.86 -134.86 51.51
CA GLU A 46 -19.84 -133.41 51.29
C GLU A 46 -18.55 -132.97 50.60
N TYR A 47 -18.68 -131.93 49.75
CA TYR A 47 -17.59 -131.34 48.98
C TYR A 47 -17.34 -129.87 49.37
N ARG A 48 -16.10 -129.43 49.24
CA ARG A 48 -15.67 -128.05 49.52
C ARG A 48 -15.88 -127.14 48.32
N LEU A 49 -16.47 -125.97 48.56
CA LEU A 49 -16.43 -124.80 47.67
C LEU A 49 -15.50 -123.75 48.26
N GLU A 50 -14.57 -123.23 47.48
CA GLU A 50 -13.66 -122.13 47.84
C GLU A 50 -13.92 -120.92 46.95
N MET A 51 -14.09 -119.74 47.54
CA MET A 51 -14.34 -118.47 46.83
C MET A 51 -13.28 -117.44 47.18
N ASP A 52 -12.68 -116.79 46.18
CA ASP A 52 -11.65 -115.77 46.35
C ASP A 52 -11.60 -114.78 45.16
N HIS A 53 -10.72 -113.77 45.22
CA HIS A 53 -10.44 -112.85 44.12
C HIS A 53 -9.12 -113.19 43.45
N ASP A 54 -9.01 -112.95 42.14
CA ASP A 54 -7.78 -113.19 41.39
C ASP A 54 -6.69 -112.19 41.83
N PRO A 55 -5.58 -112.64 42.43
CA PRO A 55 -4.51 -111.75 42.89
C PRO A 55 -3.73 -111.12 41.74
N SER A 56 -3.92 -111.58 40.50
CA SER A 56 -3.24 -111.04 39.32
C SER A 56 -3.86 -109.76 38.75
N ALA A 57 -5.03 -109.33 39.24
CA ALA A 57 -5.65 -108.06 38.85
C ALA A 57 -6.61 -107.56 39.95
N PRO A 58 -6.27 -106.52 40.76
CA PRO A 58 -5.51 -105.30 40.42
C PRO A 58 -4.32 -104.94 41.36
N PRO A 59 -3.49 -103.93 41.01
CA PRO A 59 -2.44 -103.41 41.89
C PRO A 59 -2.99 -102.62 43.09
N SER A 60 -2.61 -103.09 44.28
CA SER A 60 -2.32 -102.38 45.54
C SER A 60 -3.00 -101.02 45.83
N SER A 61 -3.79 -100.94 46.92
CA SER A 61 -3.59 -99.93 47.99
C SER A 61 -4.74 -99.72 49.00
N SER A 62 -5.52 -100.73 49.43
CA SER A 62 -6.42 -100.49 50.57
C SER A 62 -6.68 -101.63 51.56
N GLY A 63 -6.14 -102.84 51.37
CA GLY A 63 -6.28 -103.90 52.38
C GLY A 63 -7.71 -104.45 52.58
N TYR A 64 -8.68 -103.99 51.79
CA TYR A 64 -10.09 -104.42 51.84
C TYR A 64 -10.41 -105.47 50.75
N MET A 65 -9.64 -106.55 50.68
CA MET A 65 -9.89 -107.62 49.69
C MET A 65 -10.89 -108.68 50.16
N GLU A 66 -11.12 -108.83 51.47
CA GLU A 66 -11.90 -109.96 52.00
C GLU A 66 -13.40 -109.89 51.71
N ASN A 67 -13.94 -108.84 51.09
CA ASN A 67 -15.34 -108.77 50.61
C ASN A 67 -15.50 -107.87 49.36
N PHE A 68 -14.49 -107.81 48.49
CA PHE A 68 -14.50 -106.91 47.34
C PHE A 68 -15.61 -107.29 46.34
N GLY A 69 -16.53 -106.37 46.02
CA GLY A 69 -17.72 -106.67 45.21
C GLY A 69 -18.81 -107.47 45.94
N ASN A 70 -18.81 -107.53 47.28
CA ASN A 70 -19.86 -108.16 48.10
C ASN A 70 -20.27 -109.59 47.67
N PRO A 71 -19.32 -110.55 47.55
CA PRO A 71 -19.65 -111.88 47.08
C PRO A 71 -20.59 -112.63 48.05
N SER A 72 -21.53 -113.42 47.52
CA SER A 72 -22.44 -114.30 48.27
C SER A 72 -22.46 -115.70 47.66
N PRO A 73 -22.01 -116.76 48.37
CA PRO A 73 -21.35 -116.73 49.68
C PRO A 73 -20.12 -115.82 49.71
N LYS A 74 -19.75 -115.30 50.89
CA LYS A 74 -18.55 -114.45 51.05
C LYS A 74 -17.30 -115.23 50.62
N THR A 75 -16.18 -114.56 50.33
CA THR A 75 -14.92 -115.27 50.11
C THR A 75 -14.58 -116.16 51.32
N GLY A 76 -14.02 -117.34 51.06
CA GLY A 76 -13.80 -118.37 52.07
C GLY A 76 -14.07 -119.79 51.58
N LYS A 77 -13.93 -120.75 52.49
CA LYS A 77 -14.12 -122.19 52.24
C LYS A 77 -15.39 -122.68 52.93
N TYR A 78 -16.27 -123.31 52.16
CA TYR A 78 -17.57 -123.79 52.62
C TYR A 78 -17.77 -125.25 52.26
N TRP A 79 -18.47 -126.00 53.12
CA TRP A 79 -18.79 -127.41 52.90
C TRP A 79 -20.25 -127.56 52.50
N TYR A 80 -20.50 -128.31 51.43
CA TYR A 80 -21.85 -128.57 50.94
C TYR A 80 -22.05 -130.05 50.65
N THR A 81 -23.21 -130.58 51.02
CA THR A 81 -23.59 -131.96 50.69
C THR A 81 -23.55 -132.20 49.18
N ALA A 82 -23.08 -133.38 48.76
CA ALA A 82 -22.98 -133.74 47.36
C ALA A 82 -24.31 -133.54 46.61
N GLU A 83 -24.22 -133.08 45.36
CA GLU A 83 -25.32 -132.73 44.46
C GLU A 83 -26.12 -131.47 44.82
N LYS A 84 -25.83 -130.78 45.94
CA LYS A 84 -26.50 -129.51 46.28
C LYS A 84 -26.14 -128.40 45.28
N SER A 85 -27.13 -127.59 44.89
CA SER A 85 -26.91 -126.38 44.09
C SER A 85 -26.73 -125.15 44.99
N VAL A 86 -25.68 -124.37 44.73
CA VAL A 86 -25.28 -123.17 45.48
C VAL A 86 -25.35 -121.96 44.55
N SER A 87 -26.01 -120.89 44.98
CA SER A 87 -26.12 -119.65 44.20
C SER A 87 -24.93 -118.74 44.52
N ILE A 88 -24.23 -118.27 43.48
CA ILE A 88 -23.06 -117.39 43.56
C ILE A 88 -23.44 -116.02 43.00
N ARG A 89 -23.18 -114.95 43.76
CA ARG A 89 -23.44 -113.55 43.37
C ARG A 89 -22.24 -112.66 43.69
N ILE A 90 -21.90 -111.69 42.84
CA ILE A 90 -20.92 -110.62 43.09
C ILE A 90 -21.31 -109.35 42.32
N ASP A 91 -21.09 -108.18 42.90
CA ASP A 91 -21.24 -106.89 42.23
C ASP A 91 -20.16 -106.75 41.15
N GLY A 92 -20.53 -106.21 39.99
CA GLY A 92 -19.63 -106.10 38.85
C GLY A 92 -18.96 -104.74 38.68
N ILE A 93 -19.34 -103.72 39.45
CA ILE A 93 -18.66 -102.42 39.51
C ILE A 93 -18.57 -101.94 40.96
N VAL A 94 -17.39 -101.49 41.38
CA VAL A 94 -17.15 -100.88 42.69
C VAL A 94 -16.58 -99.48 42.49
N TYR A 95 -17.24 -98.47 43.05
CA TYR A 95 -16.84 -97.07 42.93
C TYR A 95 -15.98 -96.62 44.11
N GLU A 96 -14.81 -96.01 43.83
CA GLU A 96 -14.00 -95.34 44.83
C GLU A 96 -14.15 -93.81 44.70
N SER A 97 -15.10 -93.24 45.44
CA SER A 97 -15.43 -91.81 45.35
C SER A 97 -14.32 -90.87 45.80
N ALA A 98 -13.37 -91.35 46.61
CA ALA A 98 -12.25 -90.53 47.07
C ALA A 98 -11.21 -90.25 45.97
N ARG A 99 -11.24 -91.03 44.88
CA ARG A 99 -10.25 -90.97 43.80
C ARG A 99 -10.90 -90.91 42.41
N ASP A 100 -12.21 -90.67 42.33
CA ASP A 100 -13.02 -90.72 41.10
C ASP A 100 -12.53 -91.81 40.13
N THR A 101 -12.38 -93.01 40.68
CA THR A 101 -11.91 -94.22 40.02
C THR A 101 -12.96 -95.31 40.23
N ARG A 102 -13.23 -96.13 39.21
CA ARG A 102 -14.12 -97.29 39.35
C ARG A 102 -13.42 -98.59 38.96
N HIS A 103 -13.70 -99.65 39.71
CA HIS A 103 -13.20 -100.99 39.47
C HIS A 103 -14.30 -101.85 38.87
N VAL A 104 -14.01 -102.56 37.78
CA VAL A 104 -15.02 -103.32 37.01
C VAL A 104 -14.65 -104.82 36.98
N CYS A 105 -15.56 -105.69 37.40
CA CYS A 105 -15.39 -107.14 37.37
C CYS A 105 -15.53 -107.67 35.93
N THR A 106 -14.47 -108.29 35.42
CA THR A 106 -14.37 -108.72 34.01
C THR A 106 -14.70 -110.20 33.79
N GLY A 107 -14.97 -110.95 34.86
CA GLY A 107 -15.32 -112.37 34.82
C GLY A 107 -14.77 -113.15 36.02
N TYR A 108 -14.87 -114.48 35.96
CA TYR A 108 -14.35 -115.37 37.00
C TYR A 108 -13.76 -116.66 36.45
N THR A 109 -12.87 -117.28 37.21
CA THR A 109 -12.28 -118.60 36.94
C THR A 109 -12.95 -119.62 37.85
N LEU A 110 -13.52 -120.69 37.30
CA LEU A 110 -14.12 -121.79 38.06
C LEU A 110 -13.25 -123.04 37.93
N SER A 111 -12.64 -123.47 39.03
CA SER A 111 -11.85 -124.71 39.10
C SER A 111 -12.72 -125.86 39.60
N ARG A 112 -12.62 -127.03 38.96
CA ARG A 112 -13.29 -128.27 39.39
C ARG A 112 -12.28 -129.40 39.59
N GLU A 113 -12.58 -130.35 40.47
CA GLU A 113 -11.75 -131.54 40.62
C GLU A 113 -11.84 -132.44 39.38
N SER A 114 -10.69 -132.93 38.94
CA SER A 114 -10.57 -133.95 37.91
C SER A 114 -9.23 -134.67 38.05
N GLY A 115 -9.27 -135.99 38.31
CA GLY A 115 -8.07 -136.84 38.32
C GLY A 115 -7.12 -136.56 39.49
N GLY A 116 -7.64 -136.09 40.63
CA GLY A 116 -6.85 -135.83 41.83
C GLY A 116 -6.26 -134.43 41.94
N ASN A 117 -6.64 -133.50 41.05
CA ASN A 117 -6.21 -132.09 41.04
C ASN A 117 -7.38 -131.15 40.69
N PHE A 118 -7.23 -129.85 40.96
CA PHE A 118 -8.12 -128.81 40.43
C PHE A 118 -7.71 -128.43 39.01
N VAL A 119 -8.69 -128.38 38.10
CA VAL A 119 -8.52 -127.90 36.73
C VAL A 119 -9.41 -126.68 36.53
N ASP A 120 -8.82 -125.58 36.09
CA ASP A 120 -9.49 -124.30 35.87
C ASP A 120 -10.28 -124.28 34.56
N ASP A 121 -11.51 -123.77 34.63
CA ASP A 121 -12.34 -123.42 33.49
C ASP A 121 -12.62 -121.90 33.56
N PHE A 122 -12.10 -121.16 32.58
CA PHE A 122 -12.18 -119.70 32.59
C PHE A 122 -13.52 -119.23 32.02
N VAL A 123 -14.33 -118.56 32.83
CA VAL A 123 -15.64 -118.05 32.41
C VAL A 123 -15.59 -116.53 32.31
N ARG A 124 -15.35 -116.04 31.10
CA ARG A 124 -15.49 -114.62 30.79
C ARG A 124 -16.97 -114.28 30.65
N LYS A 125 -17.46 -113.38 31.49
CA LYS A 125 -18.76 -112.73 31.31
C LYS A 125 -18.53 -111.27 30.96
N SER A 126 -19.36 -110.72 30.07
CA SER A 126 -19.31 -109.28 29.75
C SER A 126 -19.39 -108.47 31.05
N PRO A 127 -18.74 -107.29 31.15
CA PRO A 127 -18.98 -106.38 32.26
C PRO A 127 -20.49 -106.17 32.44
N GLN A 128 -20.99 -106.49 33.61
CA GLN A 128 -22.38 -106.32 34.03
C GLN A 128 -22.35 -105.72 35.42
N ASP A 129 -23.41 -105.03 35.83
CA ASP A 129 -23.49 -104.45 37.18
C ASP A 129 -23.44 -105.52 38.28
N GLU A 130 -23.72 -106.77 37.93
CA GLU A 130 -23.69 -107.92 38.82
C GLU A 130 -23.45 -109.23 38.03
N HIS A 131 -22.65 -110.14 38.58
CA HIS A 131 -22.52 -111.51 38.08
C HIS A 131 -23.21 -112.49 39.03
N SER A 132 -24.22 -113.22 38.55
CA SER A 132 -24.96 -114.24 39.31
C SER A 132 -25.10 -115.56 38.53
N PHE A 133 -24.84 -116.69 39.20
CA PHE A 133 -24.96 -118.02 38.60
C PHE A 133 -25.11 -119.13 39.67
N ASN A 134 -25.71 -120.26 39.31
CA ASN A 134 -25.86 -121.42 40.19
C ASN A 134 -24.80 -122.49 39.89
N LEU A 135 -24.20 -123.03 40.94
CA LEU A 135 -23.13 -124.03 40.89
C LEU A 135 -23.59 -125.33 41.56
N ARG A 136 -23.51 -126.46 40.86
CA ARG A 136 -23.85 -127.79 41.42
C ARG A 136 -22.61 -128.43 42.05
N MET A 137 -22.72 -128.91 43.29
CA MET A 137 -21.63 -129.53 44.05
C MET A 137 -21.53 -131.05 43.79
N ASP A 138 -21.20 -131.42 42.55
CA ASP A 138 -20.91 -132.81 42.12
C ASP A 138 -19.48 -133.28 42.48
N GLY A 139 -18.63 -132.33 42.87
CA GLY A 139 -17.27 -132.51 43.37
C GLY A 139 -16.79 -131.22 44.04
N PRO A 140 -15.56 -131.18 44.59
CA PRO A 140 -15.02 -129.94 45.14
C PRO A 140 -14.73 -128.92 44.03
N LYS A 141 -14.93 -127.63 44.32
CA LYS A 141 -14.77 -126.53 43.36
C LYS A 141 -14.10 -125.29 43.98
N LYS A 142 -13.45 -124.47 43.15
CA LYS A 142 -12.91 -123.14 43.52
C LYS A 142 -13.36 -122.05 42.54
N ILE A 143 -13.55 -120.81 42.99
CA ILE A 143 -13.92 -119.65 42.14
C ILE A 143 -13.01 -118.45 42.44
N PHE A 144 -12.49 -117.79 41.41
CA PHE A 144 -11.72 -116.52 41.48
C PHE A 144 -12.34 -115.41 40.61
N PHE A 145 -12.61 -114.22 41.14
CA PHE A 145 -13.15 -113.07 40.36
C PHE A 145 -12.05 -112.08 39.90
N ARG A 146 -12.11 -111.56 38.67
CA ARG A 146 -11.09 -110.67 38.06
C ARG A 146 -11.58 -109.22 37.90
N TRP A 147 -10.71 -108.22 38.08
CA TRP A 147 -11.07 -106.79 38.08
C TRP A 147 -10.18 -105.93 37.17
N LYS A 148 -10.70 -104.80 36.65
CA LYS A 148 -9.95 -103.75 35.91
C LYS A 148 -10.24 -102.35 36.48
N ASN A 149 -9.36 -101.37 36.24
CA ASN A 149 -9.52 -99.97 36.70
C ASN A 149 -9.91 -99.05 35.54
N GLU A 150 -10.86 -98.15 35.79
CA GLU A 150 -11.21 -97.05 34.89
C GLU A 150 -11.13 -95.70 35.63
N TYR A 151 -10.56 -94.68 34.97
CA TYR A 151 -10.43 -93.30 35.48
C TYR A 151 -11.43 -92.36 34.82
N SER A 152 -11.85 -91.30 35.54
CA SER A 152 -12.77 -90.29 35.01
C SER A 152 -12.06 -89.24 34.15
N PHE A 153 -12.68 -88.88 33.03
CA PHE A 153 -12.32 -87.78 32.15
C PHE A 153 -13.49 -86.79 32.12
N GLN A 154 -13.37 -85.69 32.86
CA GLN A 154 -14.39 -84.65 32.96
C GLN A 154 -14.08 -83.50 32.01
N VAL A 155 -14.98 -83.27 31.06
CA VAL A 155 -14.90 -82.20 30.08
C VAL A 155 -15.94 -81.14 30.40
N MET A 156 -15.53 -79.87 30.50
CA MET A 156 -16.42 -78.74 30.76
C MET A 156 -16.10 -77.58 29.83
N SER A 157 -17.04 -76.63 29.71
CA SER A 157 -16.81 -75.32 29.10
C SER A 157 -17.13 -74.19 30.08
N MET A 158 -16.51 -73.04 29.85
CA MET A 158 -16.83 -71.77 30.51
C MET A 158 -17.07 -70.71 29.43
N PRO A 159 -18.30 -70.20 29.27
CA PRO A 159 -19.51 -70.57 30.00
C PRO A 159 -20.02 -72.00 29.65
N ALA A 160 -20.79 -72.61 30.55
CA ALA A 160 -21.29 -73.99 30.43
C ALA A 160 -22.16 -74.23 29.18
N ALA A 161 -22.79 -73.17 28.65
CA ALA A 161 -23.62 -73.23 27.43
C ALA A 161 -22.84 -73.69 26.18
N MET A 162 -21.50 -73.60 26.19
CA MET A 162 -20.67 -74.02 25.07
C MET A 162 -20.35 -75.52 25.06
N GLY A 163 -20.89 -76.30 26.01
CA GLY A 163 -20.56 -77.72 26.18
C GLY A 163 -20.88 -78.62 24.99
N ASP A 164 -21.81 -78.23 24.12
CA ASP A 164 -22.14 -78.95 22.88
C ASP A 164 -21.08 -78.77 21.77
N ASN A 165 -20.23 -77.74 21.87
CA ASN A 165 -19.15 -77.46 20.90
C ASN A 165 -17.84 -78.17 21.25
N LEU A 166 -17.89 -79.10 22.21
CA LEU A 166 -16.76 -79.91 22.66
C LEU A 166 -16.86 -81.33 22.11
N THR A 167 -15.70 -81.93 21.83
CA THR A 167 -15.59 -83.35 21.49
C THR A 167 -14.58 -84.01 22.44
N PRO A 168 -14.98 -84.99 23.28
CA PRO A 168 -16.37 -85.36 23.58
C PRO A 168 -17.12 -84.18 24.24
N LYS A 169 -18.46 -84.21 24.19
CA LYS A 169 -19.32 -83.15 24.75
C LYS A 169 -19.06 -82.95 26.24
N ALA A 170 -19.46 -81.80 26.79
CA ALA A 170 -19.32 -81.59 28.23
C ALA A 170 -20.01 -82.71 29.04
N GLY A 171 -19.26 -83.32 29.97
CA GLY A 171 -19.69 -84.49 30.71
C GLY A 171 -18.54 -85.26 31.35
N THR A 172 -18.87 -86.30 32.11
CA THR A 172 -17.90 -87.20 32.74
C THR A 172 -17.88 -88.53 32.00
N TYR A 173 -16.72 -88.90 31.48
CA TYR A 173 -16.48 -90.15 30.76
C TYR A 173 -15.56 -91.06 31.56
N TRP A 174 -15.64 -92.37 31.35
CA TRP A 174 -14.83 -93.37 32.06
C TRP A 174 -14.02 -94.15 31.05
N TYR A 175 -12.71 -94.21 31.23
CA TYR A 175 -11.79 -94.89 30.32
C TYR A 175 -10.92 -95.88 31.09
N ASP A 176 -10.58 -97.00 30.44
CA ASP A 176 -9.62 -97.96 30.96
C ASP A 176 -8.29 -97.26 31.26
N ALA A 177 -7.65 -97.65 32.37
CA ALA A 177 -6.31 -97.18 32.68
C ALA A 177 -5.37 -97.37 31.47
N ASP A 178 -4.48 -96.39 31.26
CA ASP A 178 -3.54 -96.28 30.14
C ASP A 178 -4.16 -95.98 28.75
N THR A 179 -5.47 -95.70 28.67
CA THR A 179 -6.12 -95.26 27.41
C THR A 179 -5.70 -93.85 27.04
N THR A 180 -5.41 -93.59 25.77
CA THR A 180 -5.18 -92.22 25.26
C THR A 180 -6.51 -91.58 24.83
N VAL A 181 -6.82 -90.40 25.37
CA VAL A 181 -8.07 -89.66 25.11
C VAL A 181 -7.75 -88.24 24.65
N THR A 182 -8.42 -87.78 23.59
CA THR A 182 -8.29 -86.41 23.08
C THR A 182 -9.59 -85.65 23.30
N SER A 183 -9.50 -84.45 23.88
CA SER A 183 -10.58 -83.46 23.85
C SER A 183 -10.24 -82.33 22.90
N SER A 184 -11.22 -81.88 22.13
CA SER A 184 -11.13 -80.71 21.27
C SER A 184 -12.35 -79.81 21.43
N ALA A 185 -12.16 -78.54 21.09
CA ALA A 185 -13.20 -77.53 21.12
C ALA A 185 -13.25 -76.80 19.78
N SER A 186 -14.45 -76.65 19.21
CA SER A 186 -14.69 -75.82 18.04
C SER A 186 -15.23 -74.45 18.45
N ASN A 187 -14.96 -73.45 17.61
CA ASN A 187 -15.70 -72.20 17.70
C ASN A 187 -17.20 -72.50 17.50
N GLY A 188 -18.04 -71.76 18.20
CA GLY A 188 -19.47 -71.80 18.00
C GLY A 188 -20.02 -70.40 18.11
N CYS A 189 -20.99 -70.23 18.99
CA CYS A 189 -21.40 -68.92 19.46
C CYS A 189 -20.19 -68.10 19.95
N LEU A 190 -19.52 -68.54 21.00
CA LEU A 190 -18.30 -67.89 21.48
C LEU A 190 -17.07 -68.50 20.78
N GLN A 191 -15.95 -67.78 20.77
CA GLN A 191 -14.68 -68.29 20.25
C GLN A 191 -13.89 -68.98 21.36
N VAL A 192 -13.24 -70.11 21.03
CA VAL A 192 -12.34 -70.81 21.97
C VAL A 192 -11.08 -69.98 22.17
N THR A 193 -10.81 -69.57 23.40
CA THR A 193 -9.57 -68.88 23.78
C THR A 193 -8.52 -69.84 24.31
N GLY A 194 -8.95 -71.01 24.81
CA GLY A 194 -8.03 -72.06 25.25
C GLY A 194 -8.69 -73.04 26.21
N TYR A 195 -7.88 -73.71 27.03
CA TYR A 195 -8.35 -74.65 28.04
C TYR A 195 -7.58 -74.51 29.36
N ARG A 196 -8.19 -74.95 30.45
CA ARG A 196 -7.57 -75.09 31.77
C ARG A 196 -7.51 -76.55 32.15
N ASP A 197 -6.33 -76.99 32.60
CA ASP A 197 -6.08 -78.35 33.07
C ASP A 197 -6.09 -78.37 34.60
N ASN A 198 -7.14 -78.93 35.19
CA ASN A 198 -7.31 -78.88 36.64
C ASN A 198 -6.46 -79.92 37.38
N ILE A 199 -5.69 -80.77 36.67
CA ILE A 199 -4.76 -81.74 37.29
C ILE A 199 -3.44 -81.07 37.69
N ASN A 200 -3.07 -79.97 37.04
CA ASN A 200 -1.77 -79.31 37.22
C ASN A 200 -1.89 -77.91 37.82
N ALA A 201 -2.84 -77.64 38.74
CA ALA A 201 -2.90 -76.42 39.55
C ALA A 201 -2.49 -75.09 38.86
N LEU A 202 -2.84 -74.92 37.57
CA LEU A 202 -2.58 -73.70 36.81
C LEU A 202 -3.90 -72.98 36.62
N THR A 203 -4.05 -71.84 37.29
CA THR A 203 -5.17 -70.89 37.13
C THR A 203 -5.16 -70.17 35.77
N GLN A 204 -4.19 -70.45 34.90
CA GLN A 204 -4.04 -69.83 33.59
C GLN A 204 -4.69 -70.64 32.47
N THR A 205 -5.36 -69.95 31.57
CA THR A 205 -5.90 -70.51 30.32
C THR A 205 -4.74 -70.77 29.36
N MET A 206 -4.53 -72.04 28.98
CA MET A 206 -3.53 -72.41 27.97
C MET A 206 -4.12 -72.31 26.56
N PRO A 207 -3.40 -71.72 25.59
CA PRO A 207 -3.87 -71.59 24.23
C PRO A 207 -3.89 -72.96 23.52
N GLY A 208 -4.88 -73.17 22.66
CA GLY A 208 -5.03 -74.40 21.88
C GLY A 208 -6.51 -74.76 21.70
N LYS A 209 -6.80 -75.64 20.72
CA LYS A 209 -8.15 -76.14 20.43
C LYS A 209 -8.29 -77.67 20.58
N THR A 210 -7.19 -78.34 20.91
CA THR A 210 -7.12 -79.79 21.12
C THR A 210 -6.12 -80.12 22.23
N LYS A 211 -6.45 -81.08 23.09
CA LYS A 211 -5.57 -81.59 24.15
C LYS A 211 -5.73 -83.10 24.31
N THR A 212 -4.61 -83.81 24.40
CA THR A 212 -4.57 -85.27 24.57
C THR A 212 -4.00 -85.63 25.94
N TYR A 213 -4.61 -86.64 26.57
CA TYR A 213 -4.25 -87.20 27.87
C TYR A 213 -4.03 -88.71 27.74
N THR A 214 -3.11 -89.25 28.53
CA THR A 214 -3.06 -90.69 28.83
C THR A 214 -3.74 -90.88 30.18
N MET A 215 -4.73 -91.78 30.26
CA MET A 215 -5.56 -91.97 31.45
C MET A 215 -4.82 -92.84 32.48
N ASP A 216 -3.82 -92.28 33.14
CA ASP A 216 -3.12 -92.87 34.29
C ASP A 216 -3.65 -92.35 35.64
N MET A 217 -4.45 -91.28 35.61
CA MET A 217 -5.17 -90.68 36.73
C MET A 217 -6.46 -89.99 36.24
N PRO A 218 -7.38 -89.59 37.15
CA PRO A 218 -8.53 -88.77 36.79
C PRO A 218 -8.13 -87.42 36.20
N VAL A 219 -8.84 -86.97 35.16
CA VAL A 219 -8.56 -85.74 34.41
C VAL A 219 -9.77 -84.84 34.36
N GLN A 220 -9.56 -83.54 34.55
CA GLN A 220 -10.60 -82.52 34.40
C GLN A 220 -10.09 -81.35 33.55
N ILE A 221 -10.75 -81.10 32.43
CA ILE A 221 -10.44 -80.02 31.48
C ILE A 221 -11.61 -79.05 31.35
N THR A 222 -11.32 -77.75 31.42
CA THR A 222 -12.30 -76.67 31.18
C THR A 222 -11.91 -75.84 29.96
N TRP A 223 -12.69 -75.90 28.89
CA TRP A 223 -12.51 -75.04 27.70
C TRP A 223 -13.05 -73.64 27.96
N GLN A 224 -12.24 -72.62 27.67
CA GLN A 224 -12.57 -71.21 27.87
C GLN A 224 -13.04 -70.60 26.55
N TYR A 225 -14.14 -69.85 26.63
CA TYR A 225 -14.80 -69.23 25.50
C TYR A 225 -15.09 -67.76 25.78
N GLU A 226 -14.84 -66.89 24.79
CA GLU A 226 -15.08 -65.45 24.89
C GLU A 226 -15.86 -64.91 23.68
N ALA A 227 -16.35 -63.66 23.78
CA ALA A 227 -17.01 -62.99 22.68
C ALA A 227 -16.09 -62.90 21.46
N HIS A 228 -16.66 -62.95 20.26
CA HIS A 228 -15.88 -62.68 19.07
C HIS A 228 -15.43 -61.23 19.09
N ASN A 229 -14.12 -61.01 19.02
CA ASN A 229 -13.51 -59.70 18.87
C ASN A 229 -12.95 -59.59 17.45
N TYR A 230 -13.44 -58.61 16.69
CA TYR A 230 -12.92 -58.30 15.36
C TYR A 230 -12.30 -56.91 15.37
N GLU A 231 -11.15 -56.80 14.73
CA GLU A 231 -10.46 -55.53 14.56
C GLU A 231 -10.89 -54.90 13.23
N GLU A 232 -11.27 -53.62 13.28
CA GLU A 232 -11.57 -52.80 12.11
C GLU A 232 -10.70 -51.55 12.17
N THR A 233 -10.18 -51.12 11.02
CA THR A 233 -9.47 -49.83 10.90
C THR A 233 -10.36 -48.84 10.15
N VAL A 234 -10.62 -47.68 10.75
CA VAL A 234 -11.56 -46.69 10.22
C VAL A 234 -10.87 -45.33 10.16
N ILE A 235 -10.99 -44.67 9.01
CA ILE A 235 -10.48 -43.32 8.82
C ILE A 235 -11.53 -42.32 9.33
N ILE A 236 -11.12 -41.28 10.07
CA ILE A 236 -12.06 -40.25 10.53
C ILE A 236 -12.72 -39.58 9.31
N GLY A 237 -14.05 -39.47 9.35
CA GLY A 237 -14.90 -39.07 8.22
C GLY A 237 -15.67 -40.23 7.60
N ASP A 238 -15.13 -41.45 7.71
CA ASP A 238 -15.83 -42.68 7.32
C ASP A 238 -16.58 -43.29 8.51
N SER A 239 -17.69 -43.96 8.21
CA SER A 239 -18.38 -44.81 9.18
C SER A 239 -17.67 -46.15 9.34
N VAL A 240 -17.79 -46.77 10.51
CA VAL A 240 -17.40 -48.17 10.71
C VAL A 240 -18.09 -49.05 9.68
N THR A 241 -17.28 -49.79 8.92
CA THR A 241 -17.78 -50.81 7.99
C THR A 241 -17.41 -52.18 8.51
N PHE A 242 -18.30 -53.15 8.34
CA PHE A 242 -18.10 -54.50 8.86
C PHE A 242 -17.38 -55.42 7.85
N LYS A 243 -16.43 -54.87 7.07
CA LYS A 243 -15.79 -55.63 5.97
C LYS A 243 -14.94 -56.78 6.46
N GLY A 244 -14.33 -56.67 7.65
CA GLY A 244 -13.51 -57.72 8.27
C GLY A 244 -14.33 -58.81 8.96
N ILE A 245 -15.65 -58.65 9.08
CA ILE A 245 -16.52 -59.54 9.85
C ILE A 245 -17.18 -60.58 8.92
N PRO A 246 -17.04 -61.90 9.18
CA PRO A 246 -17.67 -62.93 8.38
C PRO A 246 -19.19 -62.76 8.29
N SER A 247 -19.78 -62.96 7.10
CA SER A 247 -21.22 -62.77 6.84
C SER A 247 -22.13 -63.60 7.77
N ALA A 248 -21.68 -64.78 8.20
CA ALA A 248 -22.40 -65.62 9.16
C ALA A 248 -22.48 -65.02 10.57
N VAL A 249 -21.52 -64.16 10.95
CA VAL A 249 -21.52 -63.39 12.20
C VAL A 249 -22.36 -62.12 12.03
N LEU A 250 -22.20 -61.41 10.92
CA LEU A 250 -23.01 -60.21 10.65
C LEU A 250 -24.50 -60.48 10.52
N GLY A 251 -24.90 -61.60 9.91
CA GLY A 251 -26.31 -61.95 9.75
C GLY A 251 -27.09 -62.11 11.06
N ARG A 252 -26.39 -62.23 12.20
CA ARG A 252 -26.97 -62.35 13.54
C ARG A 252 -26.74 -61.13 14.44
N THR A 253 -25.88 -60.18 14.04
CA THR A 253 -25.58 -58.95 14.78
C THR A 253 -26.57 -57.84 14.42
N ASP A 254 -27.02 -57.09 15.41
CA ASP A 254 -27.77 -55.85 15.20
C ASP A 254 -26.80 -54.70 14.93
N THR A 255 -26.70 -54.33 13.66
CA THR A 255 -25.87 -53.22 13.17
C THR A 255 -26.70 -51.94 12.96
N GLU A 256 -28.01 -51.99 13.27
CA GLU A 256 -28.97 -50.92 13.00
C GLU A 256 -29.30 -50.11 14.27
N SER A 257 -28.80 -50.56 15.42
CA SER A 257 -28.94 -49.92 16.73
C SER A 257 -27.58 -49.45 17.24
N GLU A 258 -27.58 -48.38 18.04
CA GLU A 258 -26.36 -47.85 18.67
C GLU A 258 -25.68 -48.94 19.52
N PRO A 259 -24.37 -49.21 19.32
CA PRO A 259 -23.64 -50.17 20.12
C PRO A 259 -23.35 -49.59 21.51
N VAL A 260 -23.19 -50.47 22.50
CA VAL A 260 -22.88 -50.05 23.88
C VAL A 260 -21.37 -50.14 24.14
N ARG A 261 -20.86 -49.34 25.08
CA ARG A 261 -19.46 -49.47 25.51
C ARG A 261 -19.30 -50.77 26.34
N PRO A 262 -18.33 -51.64 26.03
CA PRO A 262 -18.13 -52.89 26.75
C PRO A 262 -17.67 -52.63 28.20
N THR A 263 -18.23 -53.37 29.15
CA THR A 263 -17.86 -53.28 30.57
C THR A 263 -16.61 -54.13 30.82
N SER A 264 -15.41 -53.58 30.63
CA SER A 264 -14.14 -54.30 30.87
C SER A 264 -13.75 -54.29 32.36
N ALA A 265 -13.19 -55.41 32.85
CA ALA A 265 -12.60 -55.56 34.18
C ALA A 265 -11.08 -55.33 34.22
N ASP A 266 -10.45 -55.04 33.08
CA ASP A 266 -9.02 -54.76 32.94
C ASP A 266 -8.77 -53.24 32.86
N PRO A 267 -8.14 -52.61 33.88
CA PRO A 267 -7.86 -51.16 33.92
C PRO A 267 -6.99 -50.65 32.76
N SER A 268 -6.27 -51.53 32.05
CA SER A 268 -5.48 -51.18 30.87
C SER A 268 -6.30 -51.11 29.57
N GLN A 269 -7.57 -51.53 29.63
CA GLN A 269 -8.55 -51.55 28.54
C GLN A 269 -9.77 -50.65 28.85
N VAL A 270 -9.73 -49.89 29.94
CA VAL A 270 -10.74 -48.89 30.29
C VAL A 270 -10.35 -47.56 29.65
N ASP A 271 -11.31 -46.91 28.98
CA ASP A 271 -11.22 -45.52 28.51
C ASP A 271 -10.53 -44.64 29.56
N GLN A 272 -9.36 -44.11 29.21
CA GLN A 272 -8.57 -43.26 30.12
C GLN A 272 -8.97 -41.77 30.05
N GLY A 273 -10.09 -41.42 29.41
CA GLY A 273 -10.47 -40.02 29.18
C GLY A 273 -11.98 -39.75 29.17
N ALA A 274 -12.33 -38.48 29.45
CA ALA A 274 -13.69 -37.95 29.39
C ALA A 274 -14.17 -37.59 27.96
N GLU A 275 -13.39 -37.92 26.94
CA GLU A 275 -13.60 -37.48 25.55
C GLU A 275 -14.62 -38.36 24.79
N GLU A 276 -15.41 -37.73 23.90
CA GLU A 276 -16.37 -38.41 23.03
C GLU A 276 -15.60 -39.08 21.86
N LEU A 277 -15.46 -40.41 21.88
CA LEU A 277 -14.63 -41.14 20.91
C LEU A 277 -15.32 -41.42 19.57
N TYR A 278 -16.65 -41.46 19.56
CA TYR A 278 -17.45 -41.71 18.37
C TYR A 278 -18.82 -41.01 18.46
N HIS A 279 -19.43 -40.79 17.31
CA HIS A 279 -20.79 -40.31 17.14
C HIS A 279 -21.65 -41.39 16.48
N TRP A 280 -22.84 -41.64 17.03
CA TRP A 280 -23.85 -42.50 16.42
C TRP A 280 -24.86 -41.65 15.65
N SER A 281 -24.93 -41.86 14.34
CA SER A 281 -25.87 -41.19 13.46
C SER A 281 -27.17 -41.98 13.40
N ILE A 282 -28.26 -41.36 13.87
CA ILE A 282 -29.57 -42.01 14.03
C ILE A 282 -30.25 -42.25 12.66
N SER A 283 -30.11 -41.31 11.74
CA SER A 283 -30.75 -41.29 10.43
C SER A 283 -30.22 -42.39 9.50
N ASP A 284 -28.90 -42.55 9.40
CA ASP A 284 -28.23 -43.54 8.56
C ASP A 284 -27.74 -44.80 9.32
N ARG A 285 -27.94 -44.83 10.63
CA ARG A 285 -27.63 -45.96 11.54
C ARG A 285 -26.18 -46.41 11.47
N LYS A 286 -25.28 -45.44 11.51
CA LYS A 286 -23.84 -45.66 11.41
C LYS A 286 -23.08 -45.04 12.57
N LEU A 287 -21.97 -45.67 12.91
CA LEU A 287 -21.01 -45.17 13.90
C LEU A 287 -19.85 -44.48 13.19
N PHE A 288 -19.58 -43.23 13.54
CA PHE A 288 -18.46 -42.44 13.02
C PHE A 288 -17.46 -42.17 14.14
N PRO A 289 -16.20 -42.61 14.03
CA PRO A 289 -15.17 -42.25 14.99
C PRO A 289 -14.83 -40.75 14.91
N LEU A 290 -14.43 -40.15 16.04
CA LEU A 290 -14.21 -38.71 16.15
C LEU A 290 -12.74 -38.29 16.38
N ILE A 291 -11.87 -39.23 16.77
CA ILE A 291 -10.47 -38.95 17.11
C ILE A 291 -9.57 -39.95 16.42
N GLY A 292 -8.62 -39.50 15.60
CA GLY A 292 -7.66 -40.38 14.93
C GLY A 292 -6.50 -40.81 15.83
N GLY A 293 -5.97 -42.02 15.59
CA GLY A 293 -4.86 -42.60 16.36
C GLY A 293 -5.29 -43.26 17.67
N GLN A 294 -6.58 -43.28 17.96
CA GLN A 294 -7.16 -43.94 19.12
C GLN A 294 -7.59 -45.37 18.81
N THR A 295 -7.66 -46.20 19.84
CA THR A 295 -8.26 -47.53 19.78
C THR A 295 -9.34 -47.64 20.84
N PHE A 296 -10.55 -48.01 20.45
CA PHE A 296 -11.65 -48.22 21.38
C PHE A 296 -12.49 -49.43 20.99
N GLN A 297 -13.24 -49.97 21.95
CA GLN A 297 -14.10 -51.11 21.73
C GLN A 297 -15.57 -50.72 21.81
N VAL A 298 -16.37 -51.31 20.94
CA VAL A 298 -17.83 -51.20 20.98
C VAL A 298 -18.45 -52.59 20.98
N GLU A 299 -19.58 -52.72 21.67
CA GLU A 299 -20.32 -53.96 21.82
C GLU A 299 -21.66 -53.86 21.08
N TRP A 300 -21.79 -54.62 19.99
CA TRP A 300 -23.01 -54.71 19.22
C TRP A 300 -23.94 -55.78 19.80
N GLN A 301 -25.23 -55.46 19.90
CA GLN A 301 -26.23 -56.39 20.38
C GLN A 301 -26.58 -57.44 19.31
N SER A 302 -27.21 -58.54 19.73
CA SER A 302 -27.76 -59.54 18.82
C SER A 302 -29.11 -59.11 18.26
N ARG A 303 -29.41 -59.50 17.01
CA ARG A 303 -30.77 -59.36 16.46
C ARG A 303 -31.76 -60.21 17.24
N SER A 304 -32.96 -59.66 17.49
CA SER A 304 -34.05 -60.35 18.16
C SER A 304 -34.41 -61.66 17.46
N GLY A 305 -34.47 -62.77 18.21
CA GLY A 305 -34.81 -64.11 17.70
C GLY A 305 -33.64 -64.90 17.08
N SER A 306 -32.40 -64.42 17.19
CA SER A 306 -31.23 -65.22 16.81
C SER A 306 -31.11 -66.47 17.69
N GLN A 307 -30.59 -67.58 17.15
CA GLN A 307 -30.35 -68.81 17.92
C GLN A 307 -29.24 -68.65 18.97
N CYS A 308 -28.65 -67.46 19.09
CA CYS A 308 -27.56 -67.18 20.01
C CYS A 308 -27.55 -65.70 20.45
N GLU A 309 -27.82 -65.44 21.72
CA GLU A 309 -27.81 -64.11 22.36
C GLU A 309 -26.37 -63.60 22.55
N GLN A 310 -25.70 -63.22 21.47
CA GLN A 310 -24.29 -62.87 21.48
C GLN A 310 -24.02 -61.39 21.32
N LYS A 311 -23.08 -60.92 22.13
CA LYS A 311 -22.46 -59.63 21.98
C LYS A 311 -21.26 -59.77 21.05
N LEU A 312 -21.23 -58.98 19.99
CA LEU A 312 -20.07 -58.85 19.11
C LEU A 312 -19.22 -57.69 19.63
N ILE A 313 -17.95 -57.94 19.91
CA ILE A 313 -17.01 -56.87 20.22
C ILE A 313 -16.30 -56.49 18.93
N SER A 314 -16.29 -55.20 18.62
CA SER A 314 -15.44 -54.63 17.58
C SER A 314 -14.40 -53.75 18.23
N THR A 315 -13.13 -54.07 18.02
CA THR A 315 -12.00 -53.19 18.35
C THR A 315 -11.76 -52.28 17.16
N ILE A 316 -12.01 -50.99 17.32
CA ILE A 316 -11.89 -49.99 16.26
C ILE A 316 -10.56 -49.27 16.45
N HIS A 317 -9.68 -49.41 15.46
CA HIS A 317 -8.47 -48.61 15.32
C HIS A 317 -8.78 -47.43 14.40
N THR A 318 -8.54 -46.22 14.87
CA THR A 318 -8.84 -45.01 14.11
C THR A 318 -7.59 -44.42 13.49
N GLN A 319 -7.72 -43.87 12.29
CA GLN A 319 -6.65 -43.14 11.62
C GLN A 319 -7.16 -41.78 11.16
N TRP A 320 -6.32 -40.76 11.26
CA TRP A 320 -6.59 -39.51 10.55
C TRP A 320 -6.55 -39.77 9.05
N PRO A 321 -7.37 -39.08 8.24
CA PRO A 321 -7.28 -39.21 6.78
C PRO A 321 -5.91 -38.74 6.30
N GLU A 322 -5.37 -39.40 5.27
CA GLU A 322 -4.08 -39.06 4.66
C GLU A 322 -4.09 -37.63 4.10
N THR A 323 -5.21 -37.25 3.46
CA THR A 323 -5.51 -35.88 3.07
C THR A 323 -6.63 -35.37 3.97
N PRO A 324 -6.44 -34.28 4.73
CA PRO A 324 -7.53 -33.71 5.52
C PRO A 324 -8.68 -33.27 4.62
N HIS A 325 -9.89 -33.25 5.15
CA HIS A 325 -11.04 -32.80 4.38
C HIS A 325 -10.97 -31.29 4.14
N TYR A 326 -10.56 -30.54 5.17
CA TYR A 326 -10.35 -29.10 5.13
C TYR A 326 -8.95 -28.77 5.66
N VAL A 327 -8.31 -27.80 5.04
CA VAL A 327 -7.07 -27.20 5.54
C VAL A 327 -7.41 -25.79 6.02
N HIS A 328 -6.89 -25.41 7.17
CA HIS A 328 -7.06 -24.10 7.77
C HIS A 328 -5.69 -23.53 8.13
N VAL A 329 -5.41 -22.29 7.74
CA VAL A 329 -4.22 -21.57 8.18
C VAL A 329 -4.52 -20.87 9.50
N ALA A 330 -3.72 -21.14 10.53
CA ALA A 330 -3.84 -20.53 11.85
C ALA A 330 -3.78 -19.00 11.79
N ASP A 331 -4.45 -18.32 12.72
CA ASP A 331 -4.48 -16.84 12.85
C ASP A 331 -5.03 -16.10 11.61
N THR A 332 -5.88 -16.78 10.82
CA THR A 332 -6.70 -16.17 9.77
C THR A 332 -8.08 -15.76 10.30
N PRO A 333 -8.84 -14.91 9.57
CA PRO A 333 -10.19 -14.52 9.97
C PRO A 333 -11.10 -15.73 10.22
N PRO A 334 -12.06 -15.64 11.16
CA PRO A 334 -12.97 -16.75 11.48
C PRO A 334 -13.69 -17.30 10.24
N VAL A 335 -13.74 -18.63 10.12
CA VAL A 335 -14.37 -19.31 8.97
C VAL A 335 -15.84 -19.62 9.29
N PRO A 336 -16.82 -19.00 8.61
CA PRO A 336 -18.23 -19.34 8.80
C PRO A 336 -18.48 -20.78 8.36
N LEU A 337 -18.90 -21.66 9.27
CA LEU A 337 -19.10 -23.09 8.98
C LEU A 337 -20.44 -23.40 8.31
N ASP A 338 -21.32 -22.41 8.23
CA ASP A 338 -22.65 -22.53 7.60
C ASP A 338 -23.04 -21.20 6.90
N PRO A 339 -22.30 -20.79 5.85
CA PRO A 339 -22.50 -19.49 5.22
C PRO A 339 -23.78 -19.41 4.36
N GLN A 340 -24.36 -20.55 3.99
CA GLN A 340 -25.55 -20.65 3.15
C GLN A 340 -26.60 -21.54 3.82
N GLU A 341 -27.58 -20.93 4.50
CA GLU A 341 -28.64 -21.65 5.22
C GLU A 341 -29.56 -22.50 4.31
N ASP A 342 -29.50 -22.34 2.99
CA ASP A 342 -30.34 -23.04 2.02
C ASP A 342 -29.62 -24.18 1.28
N ASP A 343 -28.40 -24.53 1.70
CA ASP A 343 -27.62 -25.60 1.09
C ASP A 343 -27.82 -26.97 1.78
N ARG A 344 -27.22 -28.02 1.20
CA ARG A 344 -27.43 -29.42 1.63
C ARG A 344 -26.59 -29.85 2.84
N PHE A 345 -25.87 -28.93 3.46
CA PHE A 345 -25.00 -29.13 4.61
C PHE A 345 -25.44 -28.18 5.72
N ALA A 346 -25.32 -28.60 6.97
CA ALA A 346 -25.54 -27.71 8.10
C ALA A 346 -24.52 -28.03 9.19
N PHE A 347 -23.89 -27.02 9.77
CA PHE A 347 -22.94 -27.24 10.84
C PHE A 347 -23.66 -27.63 12.14
N LYS A 348 -23.15 -28.66 12.83
CA LYS A 348 -23.75 -29.12 14.09
C LYS A 348 -22.89 -28.85 15.31
N SER A 349 -21.65 -29.35 15.32
CA SER A 349 -20.77 -29.20 16.47
C SER A 349 -19.31 -29.48 16.15
N LEU A 350 -18.41 -28.83 16.89
CA LEU A 350 -17.02 -29.23 17.01
C LEU A 350 -16.94 -30.39 18.01
N LYS A 351 -16.64 -31.59 17.53
CA LYS A 351 -16.67 -32.83 18.32
C LYS A 351 -15.37 -33.12 19.04
N TYR A 352 -14.26 -32.78 18.41
CA TYR A 352 -12.93 -32.96 18.97
C TYR A 352 -11.96 -31.93 18.41
N THR A 353 -10.98 -31.56 19.21
CA THR A 353 -9.82 -30.82 18.75
C THR A 353 -8.56 -31.24 19.50
N SER A 354 -7.42 -31.32 18.80
CA SER A 354 -6.11 -31.52 19.41
C SER A 354 -5.36 -30.20 19.69
N ASN A 355 -5.93 -29.06 19.31
CA ASN A 355 -5.41 -27.71 19.56
C ASN A 355 -6.48 -26.87 20.30
N GLU A 356 -6.31 -25.56 20.34
CA GLU A 356 -7.31 -24.61 20.86
C GLU A 356 -8.37 -24.18 19.84
N ALA A 357 -8.68 -25.02 18.85
CA ALA A 357 -9.77 -24.71 17.92
C ALA A 357 -11.09 -24.54 18.68
N GLU A 358 -11.81 -23.48 18.33
CA GLU A 358 -13.11 -23.15 18.92
C GLU A 358 -14.09 -22.81 17.79
N VAL A 359 -15.38 -22.93 18.10
CA VAL A 359 -16.47 -22.46 17.22
C VAL A 359 -17.30 -21.45 17.98
N SER A 360 -17.47 -20.26 17.38
CA SER A 360 -18.18 -19.13 17.98
C SER A 360 -19.70 -19.37 18.04
N GLN A 361 -20.44 -18.49 18.73
CA GLN A 361 -21.91 -18.51 18.70
C GLN A 361 -22.49 -18.19 17.31
N ALA A 362 -21.71 -17.53 16.46
CA ALA A 362 -22.06 -17.27 15.06
C ALA A 362 -21.66 -18.43 14.12
N LEU A 363 -21.29 -19.60 14.68
CA LEU A 363 -20.86 -20.79 13.95
C LEU A 363 -19.57 -20.58 13.15
N GLU A 364 -18.66 -19.75 13.64
CA GLU A 364 -17.38 -19.49 12.97
C GLU A 364 -16.25 -20.28 13.62
N PHE A 365 -15.43 -20.95 12.83
CA PHE A 365 -14.26 -21.70 13.28
C PHE A 365 -13.02 -20.81 13.38
N THR A 366 -12.27 -20.95 14.48
CA THR A 366 -10.99 -20.27 14.69
C THR A 366 -9.97 -21.22 15.33
N ALA A 367 -8.70 -21.07 14.98
CA ALA A 367 -7.58 -21.77 15.63
C ALA A 367 -6.25 -21.01 15.41
N SER A 368 -5.34 -21.08 16.39
CA SER A 368 -4.06 -20.35 16.36
C SER A 368 -2.82 -21.25 16.40
N LYS A 369 -2.98 -22.55 16.69
CA LYS A 369 -1.90 -23.54 16.75
C LYS A 369 -2.19 -24.72 15.83
N GLU A 370 -1.13 -25.41 15.44
CA GLU A 370 -1.27 -26.61 14.62
C GLU A 370 -2.03 -27.71 15.36
N GLY A 371 -2.92 -28.38 14.65
CA GLY A 371 -3.73 -29.43 15.22
C GLY A 371 -4.76 -29.97 14.24
N LYS A 372 -5.50 -30.98 14.69
CA LYS A 372 -6.61 -31.55 13.94
C LYS A 372 -7.89 -31.41 14.75
N SER A 373 -8.93 -30.97 14.07
CA SER A 373 -10.27 -30.82 14.62
C SER A 373 -11.25 -31.68 13.85
N THR A 374 -12.24 -32.24 14.54
CA THR A 374 -13.31 -33.02 13.92
C THR A 374 -14.62 -32.28 14.05
N LEU A 375 -15.17 -31.89 12.91
CA LEU A 375 -16.45 -31.23 12.78
C LEU A 375 -17.52 -32.28 12.47
N LEU A 376 -18.67 -32.15 13.14
CA LEU A 376 -19.89 -32.82 12.76
C LEU A 376 -20.76 -31.81 12.02
N LEU A 377 -21.03 -32.10 10.75
CA LEU A 377 -22.07 -31.47 9.96
C LEU A 377 -23.19 -32.50 9.76
N THR A 378 -24.38 -32.04 9.38
CA THR A 378 -25.44 -32.89 8.85
C THR A 378 -25.57 -32.68 7.34
N THR A 379 -26.11 -33.66 6.62
CA THR A 379 -26.38 -33.54 5.19
C THR A 379 -27.67 -34.22 4.77
N VAL A 380 -28.32 -33.65 3.77
CA VAL A 380 -29.50 -34.22 3.11
C VAL A 380 -29.18 -34.56 1.64
N PRO A 381 -29.85 -35.58 1.05
CA PRO A 381 -29.65 -35.90 -0.37
C PRO A 381 -30.04 -34.76 -1.33
N SER A 382 -31.00 -33.93 -0.95
CA SER A 382 -31.48 -32.77 -1.72
C SER A 382 -32.28 -31.81 -0.83
N GLY A 383 -32.15 -30.50 -1.06
CA GLY A 383 -32.81 -29.44 -0.27
C GLY A 383 -31.88 -28.84 0.78
N ALA A 384 -32.44 -27.96 1.62
CA ALA A 384 -31.72 -27.30 2.70
C ALA A 384 -31.60 -28.23 3.92
N ALA A 385 -30.38 -28.40 4.44
CA ALA A 385 -30.15 -29.04 5.74
C ALA A 385 -30.46 -28.04 6.88
N THR A 386 -30.83 -28.56 8.04
CA THR A 386 -31.28 -27.78 9.20
C THR A 386 -30.51 -28.12 10.48
N GLY A 387 -29.58 -29.08 10.42
CA GLY A 387 -28.83 -29.55 11.58
C GLY A 387 -29.60 -30.53 12.46
N ASP A 388 -30.71 -31.11 11.98
CA ASP A 388 -31.51 -32.10 12.74
C ASP A 388 -30.97 -33.53 12.55
N GLU A 389 -30.13 -33.94 13.50
CA GLU A 389 -29.49 -35.27 13.56
C GLU A 389 -30.48 -36.46 13.60
N ASN A 390 -31.77 -36.22 13.86
CA ASN A 390 -32.78 -37.29 13.87
C ASN A 390 -33.22 -37.71 12.46
N VAL A 391 -33.10 -36.80 11.48
CA VAL A 391 -33.61 -37.01 10.11
C VAL A 391 -32.56 -36.77 9.03
N GLU A 392 -31.46 -36.09 9.35
CA GLU A 392 -30.35 -35.77 8.44
C GLU A 392 -29.14 -36.68 8.71
N ASN A 393 -28.40 -37.05 7.66
CA ASN A 393 -27.24 -37.94 7.78
C ASN A 393 -26.04 -37.22 8.40
N ALA A 394 -25.30 -37.88 9.29
CA ALA A 394 -24.04 -37.32 9.78
C ALA A 394 -22.99 -37.19 8.65
N TYR A 395 -22.27 -36.08 8.67
CA TYR A 395 -21.22 -35.74 7.74
C TYR A 395 -20.00 -35.27 8.53
N VAL A 396 -19.16 -36.24 8.92
CA VAL A 396 -17.98 -35.99 9.76
C VAL A 396 -16.82 -35.52 8.89
N ARG A 397 -16.19 -34.40 9.28
CA ARG A 397 -15.11 -33.75 8.54
C ARG A 397 -13.94 -33.44 9.45
N VAL A 398 -12.74 -33.46 8.88
CA VAL A 398 -11.48 -33.21 9.60
C VAL A 398 -10.86 -31.94 9.06
N VAL A 399 -10.66 -30.97 9.94
CA VAL A 399 -9.89 -29.76 9.66
C VAL A 399 -8.47 -29.99 10.16
N GLU A 400 -7.48 -29.82 9.30
CA GLU A 400 -6.09 -29.68 9.72
C GLU A 400 -5.72 -28.20 9.79
N THR A 401 -5.48 -27.69 11.00
CA THR A 401 -4.90 -26.36 11.18
C THR A 401 -3.38 -26.43 11.05
N ARG A 402 -2.82 -25.56 10.22
CA ARG A 402 -1.38 -25.44 9.94
C ARG A 402 -0.91 -24.02 10.25
N LEU A 403 0.35 -23.83 10.64
CA LEU A 403 0.91 -22.47 10.65
C LEU A 403 1.06 -21.97 9.22
N TRP A 404 1.02 -20.64 9.02
CA TRP A 404 1.22 -20.01 7.71
C TRP A 404 2.57 -20.38 7.04
N THR A 405 3.55 -20.81 7.84
CA THR A 405 4.88 -21.23 7.36
C THR A 405 4.90 -22.64 6.77
N LYS A 406 3.90 -23.48 7.08
CA LYS A 406 3.82 -24.86 6.59
C LYS A 406 3.20 -24.87 5.20
N ASP A 407 3.85 -25.57 4.27
CA ASP A 407 3.47 -25.66 2.85
C ASP A 407 3.32 -24.28 2.17
N LYS A 408 4.00 -23.27 2.70
CA LYS A 408 4.06 -21.92 2.16
C LYS A 408 4.74 -21.93 0.79
N GLU A 409 4.10 -21.28 -0.18
CA GLU A 409 4.70 -21.02 -1.49
C GLU A 409 5.35 -19.63 -1.52
N GLU A 410 6.32 -19.45 -2.41
CA GLU A 410 6.95 -18.16 -2.68
C GLU A 410 6.51 -17.67 -4.06
N GLY A 411 6.09 -16.41 -4.13
CA GLY A 411 5.68 -15.74 -5.34
C GLY A 411 6.41 -14.42 -5.53
N THR A 412 6.31 -13.86 -6.73
CA THR A 412 6.76 -12.50 -7.03
C THR A 412 5.55 -11.59 -7.18
N ALA A 413 5.66 -10.37 -6.69
CA ALA A 413 4.61 -9.37 -6.76
C ALA A 413 5.16 -8.10 -7.41
N GLU A 414 4.61 -7.71 -8.56
CA GLU A 414 4.95 -6.43 -9.18
C GLU A 414 4.20 -5.31 -8.46
N ILE A 415 4.93 -4.29 -8.01
CA ILE A 415 4.36 -3.12 -7.33
C ILE A 415 3.42 -2.38 -8.29
N GLY A 416 2.25 -1.99 -7.79
CA GLY A 416 1.19 -1.36 -8.58
C GLY A 416 0.33 -2.32 -9.41
N LEU A 417 0.65 -3.62 -9.45
CA LEU A 417 -0.20 -4.63 -10.10
C LEU A 417 -1.10 -5.35 -9.08
N GLU A 418 -2.34 -5.67 -9.48
CA GLU A 418 -3.29 -6.41 -8.65
C GLU A 418 -2.78 -7.85 -8.42
N LEU A 419 -2.70 -8.28 -7.16
CA LEU A 419 -2.39 -9.66 -6.85
C LEU A 419 -3.61 -10.56 -7.10
N THR A 420 -3.40 -11.56 -7.94
CA THR A 420 -4.34 -12.66 -8.19
C THR A 420 -3.63 -14.00 -7.98
N SER A 421 -4.40 -15.06 -7.74
CA SER A 421 -3.84 -16.40 -7.53
C SER A 421 -4.78 -17.48 -8.04
N GLU A 422 -4.23 -18.48 -8.72
CA GLU A 422 -4.96 -19.69 -9.13
C GLU A 422 -5.45 -20.53 -7.93
N HIS A 423 -4.86 -20.31 -6.76
CA HIS A 423 -5.29 -20.93 -5.51
C HIS A 423 -6.59 -20.33 -4.97
N HIS A 424 -6.99 -19.14 -5.42
CA HIS A 424 -8.19 -18.48 -4.92
C HIS A 424 -9.43 -18.89 -5.72
N SER A 425 -10.43 -19.47 -5.05
CA SER A 425 -11.68 -19.87 -5.71
C SER A 425 -12.45 -18.63 -6.20
N PRO A 426 -12.91 -18.60 -7.46
CA PRO A 426 -13.54 -17.41 -8.05
C PRO A 426 -14.89 -17.05 -7.41
N ASP A 427 -15.56 -18.01 -6.78
CA ASP A 427 -16.85 -17.81 -6.10
C ASP A 427 -16.70 -17.34 -4.63
N THR A 428 -15.46 -17.08 -4.17
CA THR A 428 -15.21 -16.57 -2.80
C THR A 428 -15.79 -15.15 -2.67
N PRO A 429 -16.57 -14.84 -1.61
CA PRO A 429 -17.26 -13.55 -1.48
C PRO A 429 -16.35 -12.37 -1.08
N HIS A 430 -15.05 -12.62 -0.94
CA HIS A 430 -14.02 -11.67 -0.54
C HIS A 430 -12.69 -12.09 -1.19
N ASN A 431 -11.68 -11.23 -1.12
CA ASN A 431 -10.35 -11.50 -1.67
C ASN A 431 -9.51 -12.35 -0.69
N GLY A 432 -8.24 -12.61 -1.03
CA GLY A 432 -7.27 -13.23 -0.11
C GLY A 432 -7.07 -12.42 1.17
N TYR A 433 -6.54 -13.05 2.22
CA TYR A 433 -6.24 -12.38 3.49
C TYR A 433 -4.76 -11.99 3.56
N VAL A 434 -4.46 -10.69 3.67
CA VAL A 434 -3.09 -10.24 3.96
C VAL A 434 -2.75 -10.60 5.42
N PHE A 435 -1.85 -11.57 5.60
CA PHE A 435 -1.60 -12.20 6.89
C PHE A 435 -0.97 -11.26 7.91
N TRP A 436 0.01 -10.44 7.51
CA TRP A 436 0.68 -9.51 8.41
C TRP A 436 0.09 -8.10 8.34
N ASP A 437 -0.02 -7.45 9.50
CA ASP A 437 -0.68 -6.15 9.67
C ASP A 437 0.17 -4.95 9.22
N ARG A 438 1.49 -5.11 9.10
CA ARG A 438 2.44 -4.09 8.59
C ARG A 438 2.93 -4.35 7.16
N ALA A 439 2.32 -5.32 6.46
CA ALA A 439 2.70 -5.63 5.09
C ALA A 439 2.53 -4.39 4.18
N ARG A 440 3.39 -4.28 3.16
CA ARG A 440 3.41 -3.12 2.25
C ARG A 440 2.44 -3.30 1.08
N TYR A 441 1.14 -3.15 1.37
CA TYR A 441 0.04 -3.12 0.38
C TYR A 441 -0.75 -1.81 0.44
N ASN A 442 -1.55 -1.52 -0.58
CA ASN A 442 -2.39 -0.31 -0.63
C ASN A 442 -3.61 -0.43 0.30
N VAL A 443 -3.51 0.18 1.48
CA VAL A 443 -4.56 0.20 2.52
C VAL A 443 -5.79 1.05 2.18
N ASN A 444 -5.71 1.92 1.16
CA ASN A 444 -6.85 2.73 0.73
C ASN A 444 -7.82 1.95 -0.16
N ILE A 445 -7.34 0.85 -0.78
CA ILE A 445 -8.12 0.02 -1.70
C ILE A 445 -8.56 -1.28 -1.03
N TYR A 446 -7.64 -1.94 -0.30
CA TYR A 446 -7.91 -3.22 0.35
C TYR A 446 -8.09 -3.06 1.86
N ASP A 447 -9.23 -3.53 2.36
CA ASP A 447 -9.52 -3.63 3.77
C ASP A 447 -9.19 -5.04 4.27
N ARG A 448 -8.15 -5.14 5.11
CA ARG A 448 -7.67 -6.40 5.67
C ARG A 448 -8.65 -7.08 6.62
N GLU A 449 -9.47 -6.32 7.35
CA GLU A 449 -10.43 -6.89 8.32
C GLU A 449 -11.61 -7.54 7.58
N THR A 450 -12.11 -6.89 6.53
CA THR A 450 -13.24 -7.40 5.73
C THR A 450 -12.81 -8.23 4.53
N MET A 451 -11.52 -8.23 4.19
CA MET A 451 -10.91 -8.84 3.00
C MET A 451 -11.51 -8.34 1.67
N GLN A 452 -12.08 -7.13 1.69
CA GLN A 452 -12.70 -6.52 0.51
C GLN A 452 -11.69 -5.62 -0.21
N GLY A 453 -11.81 -5.55 -1.54
CA GLY A 453 -10.95 -4.74 -2.41
C GLY A 453 -9.78 -5.50 -3.02
N GLN A 454 -9.05 -4.82 -3.92
CA GLN A 454 -7.90 -5.37 -4.64
C GLN A 454 -6.61 -5.19 -3.84
N ILE A 455 -5.78 -6.24 -3.75
CA ILE A 455 -4.49 -6.19 -3.06
C ILE A 455 -3.41 -5.72 -4.03
N PHE A 456 -2.90 -4.50 -3.83
CA PHE A 456 -1.78 -3.95 -4.59
C PHE A 456 -0.55 -3.84 -3.70
N PRO A 457 0.60 -4.45 -4.05
CA PRO A 457 1.87 -4.18 -3.41
C PRO A 457 2.28 -2.73 -3.70
N VAL A 458 2.78 -2.01 -2.70
CA VAL A 458 3.13 -0.58 -2.85
C VAL A 458 4.61 -0.31 -2.68
N ASN A 459 5.37 -1.25 -2.12
CA ASN A 459 6.80 -1.05 -1.87
C ASN A 459 7.51 -2.37 -1.55
N ARG A 460 8.84 -2.36 -1.62
CA ARG A 460 9.73 -3.45 -1.19
C ARG A 460 9.95 -3.40 0.31
N GLN A 461 10.51 -4.43 0.93
CA GLN A 461 10.93 -4.37 2.33
C GLN A 461 12.30 -5.03 2.52
N PHE A 462 13.14 -4.47 3.39
CA PHE A 462 14.50 -4.95 3.69
C PHE A 462 14.74 -5.12 5.20
N THR A 463 13.67 -5.35 5.97
CA THR A 463 13.77 -5.63 7.39
C THR A 463 13.79 -7.14 7.63
N SER A 464 14.20 -7.54 8.83
CA SER A 464 14.06 -8.93 9.28
C SER A 464 12.73 -9.17 10.03
N ALA A 465 11.88 -8.15 10.15
CA ALA A 465 10.60 -8.22 10.84
C ALA A 465 9.63 -9.04 9.99
N LEU A 466 8.96 -10.02 10.59
CA LEU A 466 8.06 -10.87 9.82
C LEU A 466 6.80 -10.12 9.43
N GLU A 467 6.41 -9.15 10.25
CA GLU A 467 5.22 -8.31 10.11
C GLU A 467 5.24 -7.44 8.84
N ASP A 468 6.44 -7.17 8.30
CA ASP A 468 6.59 -6.38 7.06
C ASP A 468 6.44 -7.24 5.79
N ASN A 469 6.43 -8.58 5.90
CA ASN A 469 6.33 -9.47 4.75
C ASN A 469 4.93 -9.45 4.15
N LEU A 470 4.85 -9.30 2.82
CA LEU A 470 3.60 -9.49 2.09
C LEU A 470 3.28 -10.98 1.96
N VAL A 471 2.52 -11.51 2.91
CA VAL A 471 1.99 -12.88 2.87
C VAL A 471 0.49 -12.79 2.65
N VAL A 472 -0.03 -13.45 1.62
CA VAL A 472 -1.47 -13.53 1.35
C VAL A 472 -1.92 -14.98 1.52
N VAL A 473 -2.97 -15.20 2.30
CA VAL A 473 -3.61 -16.51 2.44
C VAL A 473 -4.80 -16.58 1.49
N TRP A 474 -4.72 -17.49 0.52
CA TRP A 474 -5.77 -17.73 -0.46
C TRP A 474 -6.77 -18.77 0.03
N TYR A 475 -7.98 -18.69 -0.52
CA TYR A 475 -9.17 -19.39 -0.05
C TYR A 475 -9.65 -20.39 -1.09
N GLN A 476 -10.05 -21.57 -0.61
CA GLN A 476 -10.70 -22.60 -1.42
C GLN A 476 -12.10 -22.86 -0.89
N ILE A 477 -13.08 -22.95 -1.79
CA ILE A 477 -14.43 -23.35 -1.41
C ILE A 477 -14.53 -24.88 -1.44
N ILE A 478 -14.83 -25.48 -0.28
CA ILE A 478 -15.12 -26.91 -0.14
C ILE A 478 -16.38 -27.07 0.68
N ASP A 479 -17.34 -27.87 0.19
CA ASP A 479 -18.67 -28.04 0.81
C ASP A 479 -19.35 -26.67 1.09
N ASN A 480 -19.23 -25.72 0.16
CA ASN A 480 -19.71 -24.33 0.23
C ASN A 480 -19.11 -23.44 1.34
N ILE A 481 -18.06 -23.91 2.03
CA ILE A 481 -17.34 -23.15 3.05
C ILE A 481 -16.03 -22.63 2.45
N SER A 482 -15.73 -21.34 2.64
CA SER A 482 -14.49 -20.70 2.18
C SER A 482 -13.36 -20.92 3.19
N TRP A 483 -12.45 -21.85 2.89
CA TRP A 483 -11.35 -22.22 3.78
C TRP A 483 -10.03 -21.50 3.41
N PRO A 484 -9.38 -20.79 4.34
CA PRO A 484 -8.04 -20.25 4.13
C PRO A 484 -7.02 -21.39 4.16
N TYR A 485 -6.48 -21.78 3.01
CA TYR A 485 -5.73 -23.02 2.89
C TYR A 485 -4.29 -22.86 2.38
N GLN A 486 -4.04 -21.88 1.49
CA GLN A 486 -2.75 -21.73 0.81
C GLN A 486 -2.12 -20.38 1.12
N PRO A 487 -1.11 -20.32 2.00
CA PRO A 487 -0.30 -19.12 2.19
C PRO A 487 0.73 -18.97 1.06
N VAL A 488 0.82 -17.77 0.50
CA VAL A 488 1.84 -17.39 -0.49
C VAL A 488 2.57 -16.16 0.04
N GLN A 489 3.89 -16.25 0.17
CA GLN A 489 4.75 -15.11 0.50
C GLN A 489 5.25 -14.48 -0.79
N TYR A 490 4.88 -13.22 -1.00
CA TYR A 490 5.27 -12.45 -2.16
C TYR A 490 6.53 -11.63 -1.89
N ILE A 491 7.48 -11.70 -2.82
CA ILE A 491 8.62 -10.80 -2.87
C ILE A 491 8.25 -9.66 -3.83
N SER A 492 7.98 -8.47 -3.27
CA SER A 492 7.64 -7.29 -4.06
C SER A 492 8.83 -6.78 -4.89
N GLN A 493 8.57 -6.42 -6.14
CA GLN A 493 9.54 -5.89 -7.09
C GLN A 493 8.93 -4.69 -7.82
N TRP A 494 9.75 -3.65 -8.01
CA TRP A 494 9.37 -2.54 -8.88
C TRP A 494 9.39 -3.02 -10.34
N PRO A 495 8.50 -2.50 -11.20
CA PRO A 495 8.52 -2.83 -12.62
C PRO A 495 9.88 -2.50 -13.22
N THR A 496 10.42 -3.41 -14.03
CA THR A 496 11.70 -3.20 -14.71
C THR A 496 11.46 -2.62 -16.10
N ASN A 497 12.20 -1.57 -16.46
CA ASN A 497 12.17 -0.95 -17.80
C ASN A 497 12.78 -1.87 -18.90
N GLU A 498 12.97 -3.17 -18.64
CA GLU A 498 13.47 -4.13 -19.62
C GLU A 498 12.33 -4.62 -20.51
N LYS A 499 12.54 -4.57 -21.84
CA LYS A 499 11.65 -5.13 -22.87
C LYS A 499 11.59 -6.66 -22.77
N GLU A 500 11.09 -7.22 -21.68
CA GLU A 500 10.91 -8.66 -21.57
C GLU A 500 9.67 -9.10 -22.35
N GLU A 501 9.91 -9.81 -23.46
CA GLU A 501 8.94 -10.45 -24.36
C GLU A 501 8.02 -11.50 -23.68
N ALA A 502 8.04 -11.63 -22.34
CA ALA A 502 7.55 -12.82 -21.63
C ALA A 502 6.01 -12.94 -21.51
N ALA A 503 5.23 -11.92 -21.88
CA ALA A 503 3.76 -11.97 -21.81
C ALA A 503 3.02 -11.54 -23.10
N GLY A 504 3.73 -11.15 -24.16
CA GLY A 504 3.10 -10.73 -25.42
C GLY A 504 2.49 -9.32 -25.43
N GLU A 505 2.64 -8.55 -24.35
CA GLU A 505 2.33 -7.11 -24.29
C GLU A 505 3.60 -6.35 -23.89
N GLU A 506 4.07 -5.46 -24.75
CA GLU A 506 5.23 -4.59 -24.50
C GLU A 506 4.78 -3.49 -23.52
N ARG A 507 4.92 -3.73 -22.21
CA ARG A 507 4.62 -2.70 -21.21
C ARG A 507 5.80 -1.74 -21.14
N ILE A 508 5.74 -0.65 -21.88
CA ILE A 508 6.67 0.46 -21.69
C ILE A 508 6.31 1.10 -20.34
N THR A 509 7.29 1.17 -19.43
CA THR A 509 7.09 1.79 -18.11
C THR A 509 6.75 3.26 -18.27
N SER A 510 5.56 3.65 -17.82
CA SER A 510 5.13 5.04 -17.69
C SER A 510 6.16 5.83 -16.87
N ARG A 511 6.38 7.10 -17.20
CA ARG A 511 7.36 7.96 -16.53
C ARG A 511 6.84 9.37 -16.31
N ILE A 512 7.47 10.09 -15.40
CA ILE A 512 7.29 11.53 -15.19
C ILE A 512 8.66 12.20 -15.25
N VAL A 513 8.82 13.10 -16.22
CA VAL A 513 10.00 13.97 -16.29
C VAL A 513 9.65 15.30 -15.62
N ILE A 514 10.30 15.64 -14.51
CA ILE A 514 9.99 16.82 -13.68
C ILE A 514 10.07 18.11 -14.51
N ALA A 515 11.09 18.23 -15.38
CA ALA A 515 11.28 19.40 -16.23
C ALA A 515 10.22 19.57 -17.34
N SER A 516 9.48 18.51 -17.71
CA SER A 516 8.54 18.54 -18.84
C SER A 516 7.36 19.50 -18.64
N ARG A 517 6.95 19.72 -17.38
CA ARG A 517 5.68 20.37 -16.99
C ARG A 517 4.42 19.58 -17.38
N GLU A 518 4.55 18.39 -17.96
CA GLU A 518 3.44 17.58 -18.47
C GLU A 518 3.02 16.46 -17.51
N GLY A 519 3.88 16.12 -16.53
CA GLY A 519 3.57 15.14 -15.51
C GLY A 519 3.43 13.75 -16.09
N SER A 520 2.40 13.00 -15.67
CA SER A 520 2.08 11.65 -16.14
C SER A 520 1.76 11.59 -17.62
N GLU A 521 1.53 12.73 -18.28
CA GLU A 521 1.23 12.82 -19.71
C GLU A 521 2.48 13.12 -20.55
N CYS A 522 3.68 13.15 -19.94
CA CYS A 522 4.91 13.40 -20.68
C CYS A 522 5.24 12.24 -21.64
N ALA A 523 5.97 12.54 -22.70
CA ALA A 523 6.37 11.54 -23.69
C ALA A 523 7.17 10.39 -23.05
N ILE A 524 6.77 9.15 -23.33
CA ILE A 524 7.46 7.94 -22.89
C ILE A 524 8.74 7.72 -23.70
N GLU A 525 8.69 7.95 -25.01
CA GLU A 525 9.83 7.79 -25.92
C GLU A 525 9.85 8.94 -26.95
N CYS A 526 11.06 9.33 -27.37
CA CYS A 526 11.30 10.42 -28.29
C CYS A 526 12.32 9.96 -29.36
N ASP A 527 11.88 9.78 -30.60
CA ASP A 527 12.74 9.36 -31.73
C ASP A 527 13.07 10.58 -32.62
N CYS A 528 14.04 11.37 -32.18
CA CYS A 528 14.39 12.64 -32.85
C CYS A 528 15.34 12.45 -34.05
N GLY A 529 15.70 11.21 -34.39
CA GLY A 529 16.72 10.88 -35.38
C GLY A 529 18.16 11.27 -34.96
N GLU A 530 19.16 10.66 -35.59
CA GLU A 530 20.57 10.96 -35.29
C GLU A 530 20.91 12.44 -35.60
N GLY A 531 21.13 13.24 -34.56
CA GLY A 531 21.60 14.62 -34.65
C GLY A 531 20.54 15.71 -34.48
N GLY A 532 19.28 15.36 -34.19
CA GLY A 532 18.27 16.32 -33.74
C GLY A 532 18.53 16.74 -32.28
N SER A 533 18.52 18.05 -31.99
CA SER A 533 18.68 18.55 -30.61
C SER A 533 17.38 18.64 -29.84
N GLU A 534 16.23 18.56 -30.53
CA GLU A 534 14.87 18.61 -29.97
C GLU A 534 13.94 17.78 -30.86
N CYS A 535 13.09 16.95 -30.24
CA CYS A 535 12.01 16.24 -30.93
C CYS A 535 10.82 17.16 -31.21
N GLU A 536 10.33 17.14 -32.44
CA GLU A 536 8.99 17.67 -32.76
C GLU A 536 7.90 16.78 -32.13
N ASP A 537 6.71 17.33 -31.91
CA ASP A 537 5.61 16.63 -31.22
C ASP A 537 5.20 15.33 -31.94
N GLU A 538 5.25 15.30 -33.27
CA GLU A 538 4.97 14.11 -34.10
C GLU A 538 5.99 12.97 -33.92
N GLN A 539 7.15 13.26 -33.30
CA GLN A 539 8.24 12.31 -33.04
C GLN A 539 8.23 11.79 -31.60
N LYS A 540 7.25 12.20 -30.80
CA LYS A 540 7.08 11.82 -29.40
C LYS A 540 5.98 10.78 -29.28
N THR A 541 6.21 9.76 -28.46
CA THR A 541 5.20 8.76 -28.11
C THR A 541 4.67 9.06 -26.73
N TYR A 542 3.36 9.29 -26.63
CA TYR A 542 2.68 9.64 -25.38
C TYR A 542 1.96 8.44 -24.77
N PRO A 543 1.83 8.41 -23.43
CA PRO A 543 1.00 7.40 -22.76
C PRO A 543 -0.46 7.60 -23.17
N THR A 544 -1.18 6.49 -23.38
CA THR A 544 -2.60 6.52 -23.71
C THR A 544 -3.44 5.73 -22.72
N TRP A 545 -4.64 6.24 -22.45
CA TRP A 545 -5.65 5.59 -21.62
C TRP A 545 -6.97 5.57 -22.35
N PRO A 546 -7.71 4.45 -22.30
CA PRO A 546 -8.99 4.36 -22.97
C PRO A 546 -10.04 5.23 -22.26
N ASP A 547 -10.85 5.98 -23.02
CA ASP A 547 -11.97 6.78 -22.52
C ASP A 547 -13.17 5.90 -22.12
N ARG A 548 -14.29 6.53 -21.73
CA ARG A 548 -15.55 5.82 -21.42
C ARG A 548 -16.09 4.96 -22.59
N ASN A 549 -15.71 5.25 -23.83
CA ASN A 549 -16.12 4.52 -25.03
C ASN A 549 -15.06 3.50 -25.51
N GLY A 550 -13.94 3.36 -24.79
CA GLY A 550 -12.82 2.50 -25.17
C GLY A 550 -11.91 3.08 -26.25
N THR A 551 -11.95 4.40 -26.48
CA THR A 551 -11.06 5.11 -27.40
C THR A 551 -9.86 5.63 -26.64
N GLU A 552 -8.64 5.28 -27.07
CA GLU A 552 -7.40 5.76 -26.46
C GLU A 552 -7.30 7.30 -26.46
N GLN A 553 -6.88 7.89 -25.34
CA GLN A 553 -6.66 9.31 -25.11
C GLN A 553 -5.31 9.53 -24.43
N GLU A 554 -4.63 10.65 -24.68
CA GLU A 554 -3.34 11.00 -24.04
C GLU A 554 -3.51 11.60 -22.63
N TYR A 555 -4.62 11.31 -21.95
CA TYR A 555 -4.92 11.76 -20.59
C TYR A 555 -5.90 10.81 -19.93
N LEU A 556 -5.93 10.84 -18.60
CA LEU A 556 -6.93 10.12 -17.80
C LEU A 556 -8.30 10.80 -17.94
N ASP A 557 -9.17 10.25 -18.80
CA ASP A 557 -10.54 10.75 -19.02
C ASP A 557 -11.33 10.83 -17.70
N PRO A 558 -11.71 12.05 -17.25
CA PRO A 558 -12.49 12.22 -16.03
C PRO A 558 -13.87 11.56 -16.08
N ALA A 559 -14.38 11.18 -17.27
CA ALA A 559 -15.64 10.43 -17.39
C ALA A 559 -15.50 8.94 -17.09
N ARG A 560 -14.29 8.36 -17.19
CA ARG A 560 -14.00 6.95 -16.87
C ARG A 560 -13.27 6.78 -15.55
N TYR A 561 -12.20 7.53 -15.33
CA TYR A 561 -11.33 7.38 -14.17
C TYR A 561 -11.75 8.33 -13.05
N LYS A 562 -12.03 7.76 -11.87
CA LYS A 562 -12.47 8.47 -10.66
C LYS A 562 -11.46 8.25 -9.53
N ASP A 563 -11.60 9.00 -8.44
CA ASP A 563 -10.77 8.88 -7.23
C ASP A 563 -9.25 8.89 -7.51
N VAL A 564 -8.85 9.69 -8.51
CA VAL A 564 -7.45 9.82 -8.93
C VAL A 564 -6.66 10.51 -7.82
N MET A 565 -5.64 9.82 -7.28
CA MET A 565 -4.79 10.37 -6.23
C MET A 565 -3.43 9.67 -6.16
N ILE A 566 -2.43 10.37 -5.62
CA ILE A 566 -1.11 9.79 -5.31
C ILE A 566 -1.24 8.91 -4.07
N TYR A 567 -0.83 7.64 -4.18
CA TYR A 567 -0.74 6.76 -3.02
C TYR A 567 0.45 7.17 -2.16
N GLN A 568 0.21 7.29 -0.85
CA GLN A 568 1.27 7.57 0.12
C GLN A 568 0.87 7.05 1.50
N GLN A 569 1.87 6.62 2.26
CA GLN A 569 1.77 6.27 3.66
C GLN A 569 3.16 6.45 4.28
N PRO A 570 3.45 7.62 4.91
CA PRO A 570 4.80 7.99 5.33
C PRO A 570 5.21 7.48 6.72
N ASP A 571 4.32 6.80 7.47
CA ASP A 571 4.63 6.26 8.80
C ASP A 571 5.06 4.79 8.69
N PRO A 572 6.35 4.46 8.94
CA PRO A 572 6.88 3.10 8.78
C PRO A 572 6.32 2.07 9.77
N ASP A 573 5.59 2.50 10.80
CA ASP A 573 4.94 1.60 11.76
C ASP A 573 3.51 1.23 11.39
N LEU A 574 2.98 1.76 10.28
CA LEU A 574 1.68 1.40 9.72
C LEU A 574 1.83 0.53 8.45
N PRO A 575 0.79 -0.25 8.07
CA PRO A 575 0.78 -0.97 6.80
C PRO A 575 0.87 -0.04 5.60
N GLY A 576 1.41 -0.58 4.52
CA GLY A 576 1.45 0.13 3.25
C GLY A 576 2.53 1.19 3.14
N TYR A 577 3.56 1.14 3.98
CA TYR A 577 4.66 2.11 3.98
C TYR A 577 5.26 2.35 2.60
N ASN A 578 4.98 3.54 2.08
CA ASN A 578 5.57 4.12 0.89
C ASN A 578 5.45 5.64 1.09
N PRO A 579 6.51 6.31 1.57
CA PRO A 579 6.47 7.75 1.65
C PRO A 579 6.35 8.35 0.25
N ASN A 580 6.04 9.64 0.20
CA ASN A 580 5.94 10.40 -1.05
C ASN A 580 7.18 11.29 -1.18
N GLU A 581 8.37 10.69 -1.27
CA GLU A 581 9.65 11.41 -1.34
C GLU A 581 9.78 12.27 -2.59
N GLU A 582 9.10 11.88 -3.67
CA GLU A 582 9.00 12.63 -4.91
C GLU A 582 8.22 13.94 -4.75
N HIS A 583 7.58 14.13 -3.59
CA HIS A 583 6.63 15.20 -3.32
C HIS A 583 5.58 15.29 -4.42
N ALA A 584 5.10 14.12 -4.85
CA ALA A 584 4.20 14.02 -5.97
C ALA A 584 2.81 14.54 -5.61
N VAL A 585 2.19 15.20 -6.59
CA VAL A 585 0.88 15.84 -6.46
C VAL A 585 0.04 15.54 -7.69
N THR A 586 -1.27 15.58 -7.51
CA THR A 586 -2.21 15.66 -8.63
C THR A 586 -2.54 17.13 -8.90
N ALA A 587 -2.51 17.52 -10.18
CA ALA A 587 -2.86 18.88 -10.61
C ALA A 587 -3.59 18.82 -11.96
N PRO A 588 -4.28 19.91 -12.37
CA PRO A 588 -4.84 19.98 -13.72
C PRO A 588 -3.77 19.71 -14.79
N SER A 589 -4.15 19.03 -15.87
CA SER A 589 -3.24 18.75 -16.98
C SER A 589 -2.70 20.05 -17.57
N PHE A 590 -1.38 20.08 -17.80
CA PHE A 590 -0.72 21.19 -18.47
C PHE A 590 -0.96 21.15 -19.99
N ARG A 591 -0.80 19.97 -20.62
CA ARG A 591 -1.04 19.75 -22.06
C ARG A 591 -2.47 20.09 -22.45
N HIS A 592 -3.42 19.66 -21.62
CA HIS A 592 -4.86 19.80 -21.87
C HIS A 592 -5.51 20.93 -21.06
N GLY A 593 -4.71 21.85 -20.51
CA GLY A 593 -5.18 22.95 -19.64
C GLY A 593 -6.15 23.95 -20.30
N LYS A 594 -6.23 23.96 -21.65
CA LYS A 594 -7.19 24.80 -22.40
C LYS A 594 -8.60 24.19 -22.49
N MET A 595 -8.78 22.94 -22.05
CA MET A 595 -10.12 22.32 -21.99
C MET A 595 -11.00 23.03 -20.96
N ALA A 596 -12.32 23.02 -21.17
CA ALA A 596 -13.27 23.64 -20.23
C ALA A 596 -13.23 23.02 -18.82
N SER A 597 -12.80 21.77 -18.71
CA SER A 597 -12.54 21.07 -17.46
C SER A 597 -11.32 20.18 -17.69
N PRO A 598 -10.10 20.70 -17.45
CA PRO A 598 -8.88 19.95 -17.70
C PRO A 598 -8.87 18.63 -16.90
N PRO A 599 -8.40 17.52 -17.50
CA PRO A 599 -8.19 16.28 -16.77
C PRO A 599 -7.13 16.46 -15.68
N VAL A 600 -7.06 15.52 -14.76
CA VAL A 600 -6.05 15.50 -13.70
C VAL A 600 -4.85 14.70 -14.18
N ALA A 601 -3.63 15.20 -13.93
CA ALA A 601 -2.37 14.52 -14.18
C ALA A 601 -1.55 14.44 -12.87
N ALA A 602 -0.69 13.42 -12.77
CA ALA A 602 0.24 13.26 -11.67
C ALA A 602 1.57 13.96 -11.99
N PHE A 603 2.18 14.60 -11.01
CA PHE A 603 3.46 15.31 -11.17
C PHE A 603 4.37 14.98 -9.99
N ALA A 604 5.66 14.89 -10.24
CA ALA A 604 6.70 14.83 -9.21
C ALA A 604 7.44 16.18 -9.12
N LEU A 605 7.89 16.55 -7.93
CA LEU A 605 8.72 17.73 -7.70
C LEU A 605 10.16 17.36 -7.34
N ARG A 606 10.40 16.13 -6.88
CA ARG A 606 11.69 15.67 -6.34
C ARG A 606 11.99 14.26 -6.83
N ASP A 607 13.26 13.90 -6.76
CA ASP A 607 13.80 12.56 -7.04
C ASP A 607 15.08 12.27 -6.20
N ASP A 608 15.38 13.13 -5.23
CA ASP A 608 16.64 13.15 -4.48
C ASP A 608 16.49 12.79 -2.99
N LEU A 609 15.26 12.48 -2.54
CA LEU A 609 14.92 12.23 -1.14
C LEU A 609 14.84 10.73 -0.79
N ASN A 610 14.67 9.86 -1.78
CA ASN A 610 14.51 8.42 -1.58
C ASN A 610 15.78 7.78 -1.00
N ILE A 611 15.61 6.92 0.00
CA ILE A 611 16.68 6.11 0.58
C ILE A 611 16.63 4.71 -0.05
N THR A 612 17.45 4.50 -1.08
CA THR A 612 17.52 3.23 -1.84
C THR A 612 18.48 2.19 -1.24
N ALA A 613 19.08 2.49 -0.08
CA ALA A 613 19.91 1.53 0.65
C ALA A 613 19.07 0.31 1.09
N LYS A 614 19.53 -0.90 0.74
CA LYS A 614 18.81 -2.17 1.02
C LYS A 614 18.97 -2.64 2.47
N ASP A 615 18.59 -1.78 3.41
CA ASP A 615 18.57 -2.06 4.85
C ASP A 615 17.31 -1.45 5.51
N LYS A 616 17.24 -1.45 6.85
CA LYS A 616 16.08 -0.94 7.60
C LYS A 616 15.76 0.54 7.38
N THR A 617 16.68 1.31 6.80
CA THR A 617 16.46 2.73 6.48
C THR A 617 15.82 2.93 5.11
N HIS A 618 15.63 1.85 4.34
CA HIS A 618 14.98 1.92 3.03
C HIS A 618 13.61 2.56 3.12
N THR A 619 13.39 3.56 2.29
CA THR A 619 12.10 4.22 2.14
C THR A 619 11.40 3.67 0.90
N SER A 620 11.72 4.12 -0.31
CA SER A 620 11.21 3.62 -1.60
C SER A 620 12.29 3.72 -2.70
N GLU A 621 12.01 3.22 -3.92
CA GLU A 621 12.75 3.60 -5.13
C GLU A 621 12.03 4.78 -5.80
N ASN A 622 12.69 5.49 -6.73
CA ASN A 622 12.19 6.74 -7.32
C ASN A 622 10.95 6.55 -8.25
N TYR A 623 9.79 6.25 -7.67
CA TYR A 623 8.56 5.99 -8.39
C TYR A 623 7.36 6.66 -7.74
N VAL A 624 6.49 7.23 -8.58
CA VAL A 624 5.18 7.72 -8.16
C VAL A 624 4.12 6.65 -8.40
N LEU A 625 3.32 6.38 -7.36
CA LEU A 625 2.17 5.49 -7.42
C LEU A 625 0.88 6.29 -7.55
N LEU A 626 0.22 6.21 -8.70
CA LEU A 626 -1.08 6.81 -8.94
C LEU A 626 -2.16 5.74 -8.79
N GLN A 627 -3.14 5.96 -7.91
CA GLN A 627 -4.34 5.12 -7.85
C GLN A 627 -5.55 5.80 -8.48
N TYR A 628 -6.44 5.01 -9.05
CA TYR A 628 -7.71 5.46 -9.63
C TYR A 628 -8.76 4.34 -9.65
N TYR A 629 -10.03 4.72 -9.69
CA TYR A 629 -11.16 3.82 -9.89
C TYR A 629 -11.59 3.83 -11.36
N ASP A 630 -11.55 2.68 -12.02
CA ASP A 630 -12.07 2.51 -13.38
C ASP A 630 -13.57 2.19 -13.32
N THR A 631 -14.40 3.12 -13.79
CA THR A 631 -15.87 2.97 -13.77
C THR A 631 -16.42 1.98 -14.81
N ILE A 632 -15.63 1.58 -15.81
CA ILE A 632 -16.02 0.57 -16.79
C ILE A 632 -15.70 -0.83 -16.25
N GLU A 633 -14.51 -1.02 -15.70
CA GLU A 633 -14.11 -2.30 -15.09
C GLU A 633 -14.71 -2.49 -13.70
N SER A 634 -15.22 -1.41 -13.10
CA SER A 634 -15.80 -1.39 -11.75
C SER A 634 -14.82 -1.82 -10.65
N LYS A 635 -13.53 -1.51 -10.83
CA LYS A 635 -12.45 -1.83 -9.87
C LYS A 635 -11.42 -0.71 -9.75
N TYR A 636 -10.67 -0.71 -8.66
CA TYR A 636 -9.49 0.14 -8.53
C TYR A 636 -8.31 -0.45 -9.31
N ALA A 637 -7.47 0.44 -9.82
CA ALA A 637 -6.20 0.12 -10.45
C ALA A 637 -5.12 1.12 -10.02
N MET A 638 -3.87 0.77 -10.25
CA MET A 638 -2.73 1.65 -9.99
C MET A 638 -1.82 1.73 -11.21
N GLU A 639 -1.24 2.90 -11.42
CA GLU A 639 -0.20 3.15 -12.41
C GLU A 639 1.09 3.59 -11.69
N VAL A 640 2.23 3.11 -12.20
CA VAL A 640 3.55 3.34 -11.60
C VAL A 640 4.37 4.17 -12.57
N PHE A 641 4.91 5.31 -12.10
CA PHE A 641 5.67 6.23 -12.93
C PHE A 641 7.12 6.32 -12.45
N ASP A 642 8.08 5.99 -13.31
CA ASP A 642 9.51 6.24 -13.07
C ASP A 642 9.81 7.74 -13.13
N ILE A 643 10.70 8.24 -12.29
CA ILE A 643 10.93 9.68 -12.14
C ILE A 643 12.31 10.09 -12.67
N GLU A 644 12.29 11.04 -13.60
CA GLU A 644 13.48 11.64 -14.19
C GLU A 644 13.48 13.16 -13.99
N LYS A 645 14.65 13.79 -13.80
CA LYS A 645 14.75 15.26 -13.73
C LYS A 645 14.52 15.92 -15.09
N GLU A 646 15.28 15.47 -16.09
CA GLU A 646 15.40 16.04 -17.43
C GLU A 646 15.60 14.90 -18.45
N ASP A 647 15.19 15.14 -19.69
CA ASP A 647 15.45 14.26 -20.84
C ASP A 647 15.89 15.11 -22.03
N ASP A 648 17.18 15.01 -22.38
CA ASP A 648 17.80 15.72 -23.49
C ASP A 648 17.15 15.39 -24.84
N ASN A 649 16.76 14.13 -25.08
CA ASN A 649 16.18 13.70 -26.35
C ASN A 649 14.81 14.34 -26.55
N CYS A 650 13.98 14.34 -25.50
CA CYS A 650 12.65 14.94 -25.57
C CYS A 650 12.64 16.48 -25.48
N GLY A 651 13.80 17.11 -25.22
CA GLY A 651 13.91 18.54 -24.95
C GLY A 651 13.36 18.96 -23.58
N TYR A 652 13.15 18.00 -22.65
CA TYR A 652 12.64 18.29 -21.31
C TYR A 652 13.78 18.74 -20.41
N LYS A 653 14.01 20.05 -20.37
CA LYS A 653 15.04 20.70 -19.55
C LYS A 653 14.42 21.76 -18.66
N PHE A 654 15.11 22.15 -17.59
CA PHE A 654 14.78 23.34 -16.81
C PHE A 654 15.13 24.63 -17.58
N GLU A 655 14.80 24.67 -18.87
CA GLU A 655 14.94 25.79 -19.78
C GLU A 655 13.56 26.09 -20.40
N TYR A 656 13.01 27.27 -20.11
CA TYR A 656 11.64 27.63 -20.53
C TYR A 656 11.61 28.97 -21.29
N PRO A 657 10.71 29.15 -22.27
CA PRO A 657 10.51 30.44 -22.91
C PRO A 657 9.81 31.41 -21.96
N MET A 658 10.12 32.70 -22.09
CA MET A 658 9.52 33.78 -21.32
C MET A 658 9.47 35.06 -22.16
N ARG A 659 8.47 35.93 -21.97
CA ARG A 659 8.43 37.22 -22.67
C ARG A 659 8.91 38.33 -21.74
N ALA A 660 9.60 39.32 -22.31
CA ALA A 660 9.88 40.56 -21.59
C ALA A 660 8.57 41.23 -21.16
N GLY A 661 8.52 41.70 -19.92
CA GLY A 661 7.33 42.24 -19.26
C GLY A 661 6.61 41.21 -18.37
N ASP A 662 6.87 39.91 -18.53
CA ASP A 662 6.23 38.88 -17.69
C ASP A 662 6.89 38.78 -16.31
N PRO A 663 6.13 38.47 -15.24
CA PRO A 663 6.69 38.16 -13.93
C PRO A 663 7.37 36.78 -13.96
N VAL A 664 8.52 36.65 -13.30
CA VAL A 664 9.21 35.36 -13.16
C VAL A 664 8.43 34.50 -12.19
N VAL A 665 7.89 33.39 -12.70
CA VAL A 665 7.11 32.43 -11.92
C VAL A 665 7.72 31.04 -12.05
N ALA A 666 7.61 30.24 -10.99
CA ALA A 666 8.06 28.86 -11.00
C ALA A 666 7.43 28.06 -12.17
N PRO A 667 8.12 27.05 -12.72
CA PRO A 667 7.54 26.19 -13.74
C PRO A 667 6.34 25.42 -13.17
N TYR A 668 5.44 25.01 -14.06
CA TYR A 668 4.27 24.21 -13.69
C TYR A 668 4.69 22.77 -13.32
N PRO A 669 4.15 22.14 -12.26
CA PRO A 669 3.12 22.63 -11.34
C PRO A 669 3.68 23.27 -10.06
N LEU A 670 5.00 23.48 -9.95
CA LEU A 670 5.63 24.05 -8.76
C LEU A 670 5.03 25.40 -8.37
N ASN A 671 4.61 26.22 -9.34
CA ASN A 671 3.90 27.47 -9.08
C ASN A 671 2.60 27.29 -8.28
N LEU A 672 1.88 26.18 -8.46
CA LEU A 672 0.67 25.87 -7.70
C LEU A 672 1.00 25.51 -6.25
N VAL A 673 2.11 24.78 -6.05
CA VAL A 673 2.58 24.32 -4.74
C VAL A 673 3.12 25.48 -3.90
N ILE A 674 3.84 26.42 -4.53
CA ILE A 674 4.29 27.66 -3.89
C ILE A 674 3.09 28.52 -3.46
N GLY A 675 2.05 28.58 -4.30
CA GLY A 675 0.83 29.32 -4.01
C GLY A 675 1.05 30.84 -3.87
N ALA A 676 0.22 31.49 -3.05
CA ALA A 676 0.16 32.95 -2.96
C ALA A 676 1.20 33.59 -2.01
N ALA A 677 1.91 32.79 -1.22
CA ALA A 677 2.89 33.26 -0.24
C ALA A 677 4.26 32.64 -0.54
N PRO A 678 4.98 33.15 -1.56
CA PRO A 678 6.27 32.61 -1.95
C PRO A 678 7.31 32.73 -0.82
N PRO A 679 8.16 31.71 -0.60
CA PRO A 679 9.32 31.81 0.26
C PRO A 679 10.26 32.96 -0.13
N SER A 680 10.86 33.62 0.86
CA SER A 680 11.87 34.68 0.66
C SER A 680 13.17 34.17 0.02
N GLU A 681 13.40 32.86 0.04
CA GLU A 681 14.55 32.19 -0.56
C GLU A 681 14.49 32.13 -2.09
N ILE A 682 13.32 32.39 -2.69
CA ILE A 682 13.20 32.48 -4.15
C ILE A 682 14.00 33.68 -4.62
N CYS A 683 14.91 33.44 -5.56
CA CYS A 683 15.76 34.49 -6.10
C CYS A 683 16.13 34.20 -7.56
N GLY A 684 16.65 35.21 -8.23
CA GLY A 684 17.16 35.07 -9.59
C GLY A 684 18.26 36.06 -9.90
N ARG A 685 18.72 36.01 -11.15
CA ARG A 685 19.80 36.86 -11.65
C ARG A 685 19.84 36.88 -13.17
N ASN A 686 20.57 37.86 -13.69
CA ASN A 686 20.90 37.93 -15.11
C ASN A 686 21.71 36.69 -15.55
N GLY A 687 21.28 36.07 -16.65
CA GLY A 687 22.05 35.03 -17.33
C GLY A 687 23.10 35.60 -18.29
N ASN A 688 22.87 36.81 -18.79
CA ASN A 688 23.80 37.56 -19.63
C ASN A 688 24.40 38.74 -18.83
N PRO A 689 25.74 38.87 -18.72
CA PRO A 689 26.37 40.00 -18.02
C PRO A 689 26.26 41.34 -18.77
N ASP A 690 26.03 41.32 -20.08
CA ASP A 690 26.02 42.52 -20.93
C ASP A 690 24.60 43.05 -21.21
N ARG A 691 23.56 42.33 -20.78
CA ARG A 691 22.15 42.70 -20.94
C ARG A 691 21.35 42.27 -19.72
N ASN A 692 20.77 43.24 -19.00
CA ASN A 692 19.92 42.99 -17.86
C ASN A 692 18.58 42.44 -18.33
N CYS A 693 18.23 41.26 -17.86
CA CYS A 693 16.99 40.56 -18.15
C CYS A 693 16.18 40.29 -16.88
N TYR A 694 16.83 40.24 -15.72
CA TYR A 694 16.26 40.01 -14.41
C TYR A 694 16.22 41.32 -13.64
N TRP A 695 15.06 41.63 -13.07
CA TRP A 695 14.86 42.79 -12.22
C TRP A 695 13.82 42.48 -11.15
N GLU A 696 13.99 43.03 -9.95
CA GLU A 696 13.03 42.93 -8.86
C GLU A 696 12.37 44.29 -8.60
N ASP A 697 11.04 44.28 -8.43
CA ASP A 697 10.32 45.47 -7.98
C ASP A 697 10.54 45.73 -6.48
N HIS A 698 10.08 46.88 -5.98
CA HIS A 698 10.21 47.25 -4.57
C HIS A 698 9.47 46.34 -3.58
N LYS A 699 8.69 45.36 -4.08
CA LYS A 699 7.99 44.34 -3.28
C LYS A 699 8.70 42.99 -3.34
N GLY A 700 9.82 42.90 -4.06
CA GLY A 700 10.58 41.67 -4.28
C GLY A 700 10.01 40.76 -5.38
N GLN A 701 9.04 41.21 -6.18
CA GLN A 701 8.57 40.44 -7.34
C GLN A 701 9.61 40.52 -8.46
N SER A 702 10.07 39.36 -8.91
CA SER A 702 11.00 39.23 -10.03
C SER A 702 10.29 39.36 -11.38
N TRP A 703 10.94 39.99 -12.35
CA TRP A 703 10.42 40.25 -13.70
C TRP A 703 11.48 39.97 -14.78
N ALA A 704 11.01 39.58 -15.97
CA ALA A 704 11.81 39.64 -17.19
C ALA A 704 11.74 41.05 -17.79
N VAL A 705 12.84 41.78 -17.89
CA VAL A 705 12.84 43.19 -18.38
C VAL A 705 13.34 43.37 -19.80
N SER A 706 13.91 42.34 -20.43
CA SER A 706 14.41 42.42 -21.79
C SER A 706 14.27 41.11 -22.58
N GLY A 707 14.14 41.22 -23.90
CA GLY A 707 14.18 40.10 -24.84
C GLY A 707 15.60 39.72 -25.33
N ASP A 708 15.66 38.76 -26.25
CA ASP A 708 16.83 38.12 -26.87
C ASP A 708 17.98 37.79 -25.91
N ALA A 709 17.65 37.26 -24.74
CA ALA A 709 18.63 36.92 -23.72
C ALA A 709 18.08 35.82 -22.79
N HIS A 710 18.63 35.71 -21.58
CA HIS A 710 18.13 34.75 -20.60
C HIS A 710 18.42 35.20 -19.17
N LEU A 711 17.61 34.71 -18.24
CA LEU A 711 17.80 34.86 -16.80
C LEU A 711 17.82 33.49 -16.12
N PHE A 712 18.38 33.45 -14.91
CA PHE A 712 18.33 32.28 -14.05
C PHE A 712 17.46 32.57 -12.83
N ALA A 713 16.62 31.60 -12.46
CA ALA A 713 15.81 31.63 -11.25
C ALA A 713 16.01 30.34 -10.44
N TYR A 714 15.82 30.47 -9.13
CA TYR A 714 16.04 29.41 -8.15
C TYR A 714 14.85 29.39 -7.21
N PHE A 715 14.11 28.27 -7.22
CA PHE A 715 12.83 28.18 -6.53
C PHE A 715 12.91 27.36 -5.25
N TRP A 716 12.16 27.83 -4.27
CA TRP A 716 11.89 27.19 -2.99
C TRP A 716 10.38 27.13 -2.81
N TYR A 717 9.89 26.13 -2.10
CA TYR A 717 8.47 25.95 -1.87
C TYR A 717 8.20 25.55 -0.42
N PRO A 718 7.01 25.89 0.14
CA PRO A 718 6.64 25.46 1.47
C PRO A 718 6.46 23.95 1.51
N LEU A 719 7.01 23.29 2.54
CA LEU A 719 6.81 21.86 2.76
C LEU A 719 5.34 21.58 3.11
N ALA A 720 4.63 20.86 2.24
CA ALA A 720 3.24 20.48 2.48
C ALA A 720 3.16 19.38 3.58
N PRO A 721 2.08 19.33 4.38
CA PRO A 721 1.91 18.29 5.42
C PRO A 721 2.01 16.85 4.91
N GLU A 722 1.63 16.63 3.65
CA GLU A 722 1.65 15.35 2.95
C GLU A 722 3.00 15.02 2.30
N PHE A 723 3.97 15.91 2.34
CA PHE A 723 5.29 15.64 1.78
C PHE A 723 6.20 15.02 2.83
N TRP A 724 6.79 13.88 2.46
CA TRP A 724 7.79 13.25 3.30
C TRP A 724 9.11 13.99 3.18
N TYR A 725 9.72 14.35 4.32
CA TYR A 725 10.99 15.07 4.30
C TYR A 725 11.87 14.69 5.47
N GLU A 726 13.06 14.15 5.19
CA GLU A 726 14.07 13.87 6.20
C GLU A 726 15.49 14.25 5.71
N LYS A 727 15.88 15.49 5.97
CA LYS A 727 17.11 16.11 5.45
C LYS A 727 18.42 15.39 5.82
N ASN A 728 18.43 14.64 6.92
CA ASN A 728 19.67 14.19 7.56
C ASN A 728 20.06 12.76 7.16
N HIS A 729 19.16 12.00 6.51
CA HIS A 729 19.30 10.57 6.23
C HIS A 729 19.79 9.74 7.44
N ASN A 730 19.45 10.15 8.66
CA ASN A 730 20.04 9.61 9.89
C ASN A 730 19.04 9.23 11.00
N GLY A 731 17.74 9.40 10.77
CA GLY A 731 16.67 9.06 11.71
C GLY A 731 16.51 10.01 12.90
N GLU A 732 17.21 11.15 12.93
CA GLU A 732 17.08 12.15 14.00
C GLU A 732 16.33 13.40 13.50
N ASN A 733 15.11 13.59 14.01
CA ASN A 733 14.20 14.72 13.84
C ASN A 733 14.85 15.99 13.26
N ALA A 734 14.68 16.21 11.96
CA ALA A 734 14.97 17.50 11.33
C ALA A 734 13.95 18.55 11.82
N SER A 735 14.41 19.79 12.01
CA SER A 735 13.69 20.90 12.64
C SER A 735 12.70 21.62 11.74
N GLU A 736 12.24 20.97 10.66
CA GLU A 736 11.45 21.60 9.60
C GLU A 736 10.04 20.97 9.60
N GLY A 737 9.02 21.81 9.84
CA GLY A 737 7.61 21.42 9.90
C GLY A 737 6.82 21.91 8.68
N PRO A 738 5.54 21.54 8.58
CA PRO A 738 4.70 21.98 7.48
C PRO A 738 4.70 23.51 7.33
N GLY A 739 4.94 23.99 6.12
CA GLY A 739 5.05 25.40 5.76
C GLY A 739 6.49 25.93 5.71
N ASP A 740 7.48 25.20 6.23
CA ASP A 740 8.87 25.64 6.16
C ASP A 740 9.40 25.62 4.72
N PRO A 741 10.23 26.61 4.32
CA PRO A 741 10.72 26.71 2.97
C PRO A 741 11.81 25.66 2.70
N ILE A 742 11.62 24.85 1.66
CA ILE A 742 12.58 23.83 1.21
C ILE A 742 13.05 24.08 -0.23
N PRO A 743 14.32 23.74 -0.56
CA PRO A 743 14.87 23.96 -1.90
C PRO A 743 14.25 22.98 -2.90
N TRP A 744 13.98 23.45 -4.12
CA TRP A 744 13.60 22.56 -5.20
C TRP A 744 14.83 21.91 -5.84
N LEU A 745 14.90 20.58 -5.80
CA LEU A 745 15.98 19.75 -6.37
C LEU A 745 17.38 20.29 -6.01
N PRO A 746 17.75 20.30 -4.72
CA PRO A 746 19.00 20.92 -4.26
C PRO A 746 20.25 20.28 -4.92
N ASP A 747 21.15 21.13 -5.42
CA ASP A 747 22.45 20.79 -5.99
C ASP A 747 23.56 21.55 -5.24
N GLY A 748 23.99 20.96 -4.11
CA GLY A 748 25.04 21.50 -3.25
C GLY A 748 24.59 22.62 -2.31
N ILE A 749 25.56 23.41 -1.86
CA ILE A 749 25.36 24.49 -0.87
C ILE A 749 25.78 25.82 -1.50
N VAL A 750 25.00 26.87 -1.25
CA VAL A 750 25.30 28.23 -1.68
C VAL A 750 26.57 28.72 -0.96
N ASN A 751 27.53 29.19 -1.73
CA ASN A 751 28.78 29.79 -1.24
C ASN A 751 29.00 31.20 -1.82
N SER A 752 30.03 31.90 -1.36
CA SER A 752 30.34 33.26 -1.82
C SER A 752 30.64 33.37 -3.32
N GLU A 753 31.06 32.28 -3.97
CA GLU A 753 31.31 32.23 -5.41
C GLU A 753 30.04 31.94 -6.22
N SER A 754 28.95 31.54 -5.56
CA SER A 754 27.69 31.17 -6.20
C SER A 754 26.91 32.39 -6.71
N LEU A 755 27.27 33.61 -6.29
CA LEU A 755 26.61 34.88 -6.63
C LEU A 755 25.10 34.88 -6.32
N PHE A 756 24.74 34.35 -5.15
CA PHE A 756 23.40 34.47 -4.55
C PHE A 756 23.40 35.64 -3.54
N PRO A 757 22.22 36.09 -3.09
CA PRO A 757 22.09 36.98 -1.94
C PRO A 757 22.92 36.48 -0.73
N GLN A 758 23.52 37.40 0.04
CA GLN A 758 24.47 37.05 1.11
C GLN A 758 23.83 36.22 2.23
N ASP A 759 22.55 36.45 2.51
CA ASP A 759 21.73 35.71 3.46
C ASP A 759 21.42 34.26 3.03
N MET A 760 21.62 33.94 1.75
CA MET A 760 21.50 32.58 1.22
C MET A 760 22.77 31.75 1.41
N ILE A 761 23.91 32.35 1.75
CA ILE A 761 25.18 31.61 1.94
C ILE A 761 25.02 30.56 3.05
N GLY A 762 25.40 29.31 2.75
CA GLY A 762 25.27 28.17 3.65
C GLY A 762 23.92 27.42 3.54
N LYS A 763 22.92 27.98 2.84
CA LYS A 763 21.68 27.25 2.53
C LYS A 763 21.88 26.27 1.36
N PRO A 764 21.07 25.21 1.26
CA PRO A 764 20.98 24.39 0.04
C PRO A 764 20.78 25.23 -1.22
N LYS A 765 21.43 24.84 -2.31
CA LYS A 765 21.30 25.56 -3.58
C LYS A 765 20.26 24.86 -4.44
N ALA A 766 19.09 25.48 -4.64
CA ALA A 766 18.05 24.93 -5.52
C ALA A 766 18.54 24.76 -6.98
N VAL A 767 17.88 23.89 -7.73
CA VAL A 767 18.16 23.69 -9.16
C VAL A 767 18.05 24.99 -9.93
N ARG A 768 18.93 25.16 -10.91
CA ARG A 768 18.95 26.35 -11.77
C ARG A 768 17.87 26.20 -12.85
N VAL A 769 16.89 27.08 -12.84
CA VAL A 769 15.94 27.24 -13.96
C VAL A 769 16.41 28.37 -14.86
N ARG A 770 16.49 28.12 -16.16
CA ARG A 770 16.80 29.11 -17.17
C ARG A 770 15.50 29.56 -17.86
N TYR A 771 15.29 30.87 -17.95
CA TYR A 771 14.25 31.42 -18.81
C TYR A 771 14.91 32.12 -20.00
N ASN A 772 14.62 31.64 -21.21
CA ASN A 772 15.03 32.28 -22.44
C ASN A 772 14.01 33.36 -22.77
N THR A 773 14.46 34.62 -22.74
CA THR A 773 13.57 35.78 -22.83
C THR A 773 13.50 36.31 -24.26
N GLU A 774 12.29 36.59 -24.74
CA GLU A 774 12.03 37.17 -26.06
C GLU A 774 11.19 38.44 -25.92
N TRP A 775 11.29 39.35 -26.89
CA TRP A 775 10.41 40.50 -26.95
C TRP A 775 8.98 40.08 -27.34
N PRO A 776 7.92 40.71 -26.79
CA PRO A 776 6.57 40.47 -27.28
C PRO A 776 6.43 40.81 -28.78
N ASP A 777 5.66 40.01 -29.51
CA ASP A 777 5.44 40.18 -30.96
C ASP A 777 4.79 41.53 -31.31
N GLU A 778 3.91 42.00 -30.42
CA GLU A 778 3.18 43.25 -30.54
C GLU A 778 3.52 44.15 -29.34
N VAL A 779 4.16 45.28 -29.60
CA VAL A 779 4.43 46.31 -28.58
C VAL A 779 4.06 47.71 -29.12
N PRO A 780 3.72 48.66 -28.23
CA PRO A 780 3.61 50.07 -28.57
C PRO A 780 4.89 50.63 -29.23
N ILE A 781 4.72 51.50 -30.23
CA ILE A 781 5.83 52.11 -30.98
C ILE A 781 5.89 53.62 -30.71
N LEU A 782 7.05 54.10 -30.30
CA LEU A 782 7.39 55.51 -30.06
C LEU A 782 8.29 56.03 -31.19
N LYS A 783 7.88 57.12 -31.85
CA LYS A 783 8.67 57.75 -32.93
C LYS A 783 9.69 58.76 -32.39
N ALA A 784 10.74 59.01 -33.16
CA ALA A 784 11.76 59.99 -32.82
C ALA A 784 11.18 61.43 -32.77
N GLY A 785 11.29 62.06 -31.60
CA GLY A 785 10.76 63.40 -31.31
C GLY A 785 9.33 63.44 -30.75
N GLU A 786 8.65 62.29 -30.66
CA GLU A 786 7.34 62.19 -30.02
C GLU A 786 7.48 62.10 -28.49
N THR A 787 6.90 63.05 -27.76
CA THR A 787 6.84 62.97 -26.29
C THR A 787 5.49 62.40 -25.84
N VAL A 788 5.55 61.32 -25.05
CA VAL A 788 4.36 60.63 -24.53
C VAL A 788 3.93 61.24 -23.21
N THR A 789 2.66 61.58 -23.10
CA THR A 789 2.00 61.99 -21.85
C THR A 789 0.69 61.22 -21.69
N TYR A 790 -0.15 61.26 -22.72
CA TYR A 790 -1.39 60.49 -22.79
C TYR A 790 -1.21 59.18 -23.55
N ALA A 791 -2.13 58.23 -23.32
CA ALA A 791 -2.13 56.99 -24.07
C ALA A 791 -2.40 57.21 -25.57
N GLY A 792 -1.77 56.40 -26.43
CA GLY A 792 -1.97 56.45 -27.88
C GLY A 792 -0.66 56.49 -28.66
N GLY A 793 -0.34 57.63 -29.24
CA GLY A 793 0.83 57.82 -30.12
C GLY A 793 0.49 57.86 -31.60
N GLU A 794 1.34 58.51 -32.39
CA GLU A 794 1.15 58.68 -33.83
C GLU A 794 1.18 57.35 -34.57
N TYR A 795 2.07 56.44 -34.19
CA TYR A 795 2.14 55.12 -34.83
C TYR A 795 0.82 54.36 -34.68
N ARG A 796 0.22 54.37 -33.47
CA ARG A 796 -1.12 53.79 -33.21
C ARG A 796 -2.21 54.51 -33.99
N ALA A 797 -2.14 55.84 -34.12
CA ALA A 797 -3.12 56.61 -34.87
C ALA A 797 -3.10 56.27 -36.37
N ASP A 798 -1.90 56.05 -36.93
CA ASP A 798 -1.71 55.61 -38.32
C ASP A 798 -2.09 54.11 -38.50
N HIS A 799 -2.03 53.30 -37.43
CA HIS A 799 -2.27 51.84 -37.44
C HIS A 799 -3.30 51.38 -36.37
N PRO A 800 -4.56 51.87 -36.40
CA PRO A 800 -5.49 51.73 -35.27
C PRO A 800 -5.98 50.30 -35.00
N GLN A 801 -5.78 49.37 -35.94
CA GLN A 801 -6.26 47.98 -35.84
C GLN A 801 -5.15 46.96 -35.55
N THR A 802 -3.86 47.33 -35.62
CA THR A 802 -2.75 46.36 -35.66
C THR A 802 -1.65 46.58 -34.63
N ARG A 803 -1.75 47.59 -33.76
CA ARG A 803 -0.69 47.93 -32.79
C ARG A 803 -1.24 48.46 -31.50
N GLU A 804 -0.73 48.08 -30.35
CA GLU A 804 -1.11 48.70 -29.08
C GLU A 804 -0.70 50.19 -28.99
N GLY A 805 -1.40 50.95 -28.15
CA GLY A 805 -1.09 52.36 -27.91
C GLY A 805 -0.03 52.51 -26.82
N LEU A 806 0.78 53.56 -26.91
CA LEU A 806 1.71 53.97 -25.85
C LEU A 806 0.95 54.23 -24.54
N PRO A 807 1.60 54.06 -23.37
CA PRO A 807 0.95 54.21 -22.07
C PRO A 807 0.63 55.68 -21.70
N MET A 808 -0.37 55.88 -20.84
CA MET A 808 -0.72 57.20 -20.27
C MET A 808 0.18 57.54 -19.09
N VAL A 809 1.46 57.83 -19.37
CA VAL A 809 2.47 58.08 -18.32
C VAL A 809 2.13 59.28 -17.43
N LEU A 810 1.40 60.28 -17.95
CA LEU A 810 1.01 61.50 -17.22
C LEU A 810 0.25 61.21 -15.92
N GLY A 811 -0.53 60.13 -15.89
CA GLY A 811 -1.41 59.79 -14.77
C GLY A 811 -0.82 58.80 -13.76
N TRP A 812 0.41 58.30 -14.00
CA TRP A 812 1.04 57.34 -13.12
C TRP A 812 1.35 57.96 -11.74
N ALA A 813 1.29 57.13 -10.69
CA ALA A 813 1.67 57.56 -9.34
C ALA A 813 3.18 57.53 -9.15
N ALA A 814 3.88 56.65 -9.87
CA ALA A 814 5.31 56.73 -10.09
C ALA A 814 5.67 56.09 -11.44
N GLY A 815 6.83 56.44 -11.99
CA GLY A 815 7.37 55.74 -13.15
C GLY A 815 8.89 55.73 -13.19
N GLN A 816 9.47 54.72 -13.84
CA GLN A 816 10.92 54.58 -13.98
C GLN A 816 11.27 53.81 -15.26
N VAL A 817 12.34 54.21 -15.96
CA VAL A 817 12.94 53.39 -17.02
C VAL A 817 13.84 52.34 -16.36
N ILE A 818 13.53 51.06 -16.56
CA ILE A 818 14.25 49.94 -15.93
C ILE A 818 15.10 49.11 -16.90
N PHE A 819 14.91 49.32 -18.21
CA PHE A 819 15.76 48.76 -19.25
C PHE A 819 15.79 49.67 -20.49
N ASP A 820 16.94 49.75 -21.15
CA ASP A 820 17.15 50.49 -22.40
C ASP A 820 18.19 49.77 -23.29
N ASP A 821 17.82 49.43 -24.53
CA ASP A 821 18.70 48.69 -25.45
C ASP A 821 20.03 49.40 -25.80
N LEU A 822 20.12 50.73 -25.66
CA LEU A 822 21.40 51.45 -25.86
C LEU A 822 22.33 51.37 -24.64
N ASN A 823 21.77 51.03 -23.48
CA ASN A 823 22.52 50.76 -22.26
C ASN A 823 22.00 49.47 -21.61
N PRO A 824 22.19 48.31 -22.27
CA PRO A 824 21.47 47.08 -21.92
C PRO A 824 21.86 46.53 -20.54
N ALA A 825 23.07 46.83 -20.04
CA ALA A 825 23.51 46.50 -18.68
C ALA A 825 23.17 47.58 -17.64
N MET A 826 22.50 48.66 -18.06
CA MET A 826 22.17 49.84 -17.26
C MET A 826 23.40 50.43 -16.53
N ASP A 827 24.55 50.46 -17.22
CA ASP A 827 25.82 51.00 -16.69
C ASP A 827 25.69 52.50 -16.38
N ASP A 828 25.96 52.89 -15.13
CA ASP A 828 25.86 54.28 -14.65
C ASP A 828 26.75 55.24 -15.46
N LYS A 829 27.88 54.77 -15.99
CA LYS A 829 28.79 55.59 -16.80
C LYS A 829 28.21 55.97 -18.15
N LYS A 830 27.29 55.18 -18.69
CA LYS A 830 26.69 55.36 -20.02
C LYS A 830 25.37 56.15 -20.00
N MET A 831 24.71 56.24 -18.83
CA MET A 831 23.40 56.90 -18.63
C MET A 831 23.33 58.35 -19.14
N PHE A 832 24.45 59.06 -19.15
CA PHE A 832 24.52 60.44 -19.62
C PHE A 832 24.33 60.58 -21.14
N HIS A 833 24.76 59.59 -21.93
CA HIS A 833 24.94 59.77 -23.37
C HIS A 833 24.34 58.65 -24.24
N SER A 834 24.06 57.48 -23.67
CA SER A 834 23.50 56.31 -24.34
C SER A 834 22.15 55.96 -23.73
N TYR A 835 21.08 56.52 -24.29
CA TYR A 835 19.69 56.27 -23.89
C TYR A 835 18.77 56.49 -25.08
N LEU A 836 17.74 55.66 -25.21
CA LEU A 836 16.64 55.81 -26.17
C LEU A 836 15.60 56.79 -25.63
N VAL A 837 15.26 56.64 -24.34
CA VAL A 837 14.23 57.46 -23.68
C VAL A 837 14.63 57.87 -22.27
N ARG A 838 13.97 58.90 -21.76
CA ARG A 838 13.97 59.29 -20.35
C ARG A 838 12.55 59.54 -19.89
N LEU A 839 12.26 59.27 -18.63
CA LEU A 839 11.00 59.65 -18.01
C LEU A 839 11.22 60.91 -17.18
N VAL A 840 10.35 61.91 -17.32
CA VAL A 840 10.56 63.25 -16.78
C VAL A 840 9.32 63.77 -16.07
N GLN A 841 9.49 64.39 -14.90
CA GLN A 841 8.45 65.18 -14.24
C GLN A 841 8.29 66.56 -14.91
N ALA A 842 7.55 66.60 -16.02
CA ALA A 842 7.50 67.75 -16.92
C ALA A 842 6.66 68.92 -16.40
N LEU A 843 5.82 68.72 -15.37
CA LEU A 843 4.89 69.74 -14.88
C LEU A 843 5.28 70.37 -13.54
N GLU A 844 6.28 69.83 -12.85
CA GLU A 844 6.72 70.32 -11.54
C GLU A 844 7.26 71.75 -11.58
N GLU A 845 7.20 72.44 -10.44
CA GLU A 845 7.81 73.76 -10.31
C GLU A 845 9.29 73.66 -10.03
N ARG A 846 10.09 74.41 -10.80
CA ARG A 846 11.52 74.58 -10.53
C ARG A 846 11.80 76.05 -10.27
N ALA A 847 12.58 76.36 -9.25
CA ALA A 847 12.80 77.75 -8.85
C ALA A 847 14.22 78.01 -8.34
N ALA A 848 14.76 79.17 -8.68
CA ALA A 848 16.05 79.66 -8.24
C ALA A 848 15.87 80.85 -7.28
N ASP A 849 16.78 80.98 -6.32
CA ASP A 849 16.72 82.06 -5.33
C ASP A 849 16.93 83.43 -5.99
N LEU A 850 16.05 84.37 -5.66
CA LEU A 850 16.12 85.77 -6.06
C LEU A 850 15.49 86.63 -4.94
N PRO A 851 16.31 87.13 -4.00
CA PRO A 851 15.84 87.99 -2.92
C PRO A 851 14.99 89.15 -3.45
N VAL A 852 13.92 89.51 -2.73
CA VAL A 852 13.02 90.58 -3.18
C VAL A 852 13.72 91.94 -3.28
N GLU A 853 14.76 92.14 -2.48
CA GLU A 853 15.64 93.32 -2.54
C GLU A 853 16.50 93.38 -3.80
N ASP A 854 16.79 92.22 -4.40
CA ASP A 854 17.56 92.10 -5.65
C ASP A 854 16.66 92.12 -6.90
N MET A 855 15.33 92.12 -6.72
CA MET A 855 14.37 92.19 -7.81
C MET A 855 14.44 93.56 -8.51
N PRO A 856 14.56 93.62 -9.86
CA PRO A 856 14.62 94.91 -10.55
C PRO A 856 13.35 95.73 -10.35
N GLU A 857 13.47 97.01 -9.97
CA GLU A 857 12.33 97.90 -9.72
C GLU A 857 11.34 97.94 -10.91
N GLU A 858 11.86 97.92 -12.15
CA GLU A 858 11.06 97.89 -13.38
C GLU A 858 10.26 96.60 -13.59
N LEU A 859 10.67 95.49 -12.96
CA LEU A 859 10.00 94.19 -13.03
C LEU A 859 9.16 93.91 -11.78
N THR A 860 8.77 94.97 -11.05
CA THR A 860 7.82 94.89 -9.93
C THR A 860 6.40 95.29 -10.36
N PRO A 861 5.34 94.91 -9.61
CA PRO A 861 3.97 95.27 -9.94
C PRO A 861 3.74 96.78 -10.07
N ALA A 862 4.50 97.58 -9.33
CA ALA A 862 4.40 99.04 -9.34
C ALA A 862 4.82 99.66 -10.69
N ALA A 863 5.76 99.03 -11.41
CA ALA A 863 6.25 99.48 -12.71
C ALA A 863 5.33 99.07 -13.88
N GLY A 864 4.31 98.24 -13.63
CA GLY A 864 3.31 97.87 -14.62
C GLY A 864 3.73 96.82 -15.65
N LYS A 865 5.01 96.40 -15.69
CA LYS A 865 5.55 95.35 -16.58
C LYS A 865 5.24 93.91 -16.13
N VAL A 866 4.74 93.73 -14.90
CA VAL A 866 4.30 92.42 -14.38
C VAL A 866 2.81 92.42 -14.01
N LYS A 867 2.20 91.23 -14.02
CA LYS A 867 0.83 90.95 -13.62
C LYS A 867 0.85 90.09 -12.35
N ALA A 868 0.29 90.59 -11.26
CA ALA A 868 0.17 89.83 -10.02
C ALA A 868 -1.08 88.93 -10.06
N VAL A 869 -0.90 87.61 -9.95
CA VAL A 869 -1.99 86.62 -9.93
C VAL A 869 -1.70 85.63 -8.80
N GLY A 870 -2.65 85.48 -7.86
CA GLY A 870 -2.51 84.50 -6.77
C GLY A 870 -1.28 84.70 -5.87
N GLY A 871 -0.78 85.93 -5.74
CA GLY A 871 0.44 86.25 -4.97
C GLY A 871 1.75 86.18 -5.76
N ARG A 872 1.73 85.64 -6.97
CA ARG A 872 2.90 85.55 -7.87
C ARG A 872 2.89 86.61 -8.95
N TRP A 873 4.06 87.00 -9.43
CA TRP A 873 4.25 88.02 -10.46
C TRP A 873 4.64 87.36 -11.79
N TYR A 874 3.82 87.57 -12.82
CA TYR A 874 4.03 87.08 -14.17
C TYR A 874 4.46 88.22 -15.10
N PHE A 875 5.42 87.99 -15.99
CA PHE A 875 6.02 89.05 -16.80
C PHE A 875 5.20 89.29 -18.07
N LYS A 876 4.67 90.51 -18.25
CA LYS A 876 3.72 90.80 -19.34
C LYS A 876 4.37 90.84 -20.72
N GLU A 877 5.66 91.16 -20.78
CA GLU A 877 6.40 91.31 -22.04
C GLU A 877 6.77 89.96 -22.68
N LEU A 878 6.71 88.85 -21.94
CA LEU A 878 6.98 87.52 -22.48
C LEU A 878 5.86 87.09 -23.46
N HIS A 879 6.23 86.32 -24.48
CA HIS A 879 5.26 85.73 -25.41
C HIS A 879 4.39 84.67 -24.70
N ALA A 880 3.23 84.34 -25.30
CA ALA A 880 2.22 83.47 -24.71
C ALA A 880 2.77 82.10 -24.24
N GLY A 881 3.75 81.56 -24.96
CA GLY A 881 4.43 80.30 -24.63
C GLY A 881 5.24 80.31 -23.31
N LEU A 882 5.74 81.46 -22.85
CA LEU A 882 6.53 81.61 -21.62
C LEU A 882 5.78 82.34 -20.50
N LYS A 883 4.87 83.25 -20.86
CA LYS A 883 4.19 84.19 -19.96
C LYS A 883 3.47 83.52 -18.78
N THR A 884 2.89 82.33 -19.01
CA THR A 884 2.19 81.54 -17.98
C THR A 884 3.11 80.59 -17.22
N ARG A 885 4.28 80.25 -17.78
CA ARG A 885 5.26 79.32 -17.22
C ARG A 885 6.21 80.00 -16.24
N ILE A 886 6.64 81.23 -16.53
CA ILE A 886 7.64 81.96 -15.75
C ILE A 886 6.98 82.92 -14.75
N PHE A 887 7.36 82.79 -13.49
CA PHE A 887 6.83 83.61 -12.41
C PHE A 887 7.90 84.00 -11.39
N TYR A 888 7.68 85.10 -10.70
CA TYR A 888 8.40 85.44 -9.47
C TYR A 888 7.46 85.33 -8.27
N ASP A 889 7.90 84.62 -7.23
CA ASP A 889 7.15 84.49 -5.99
C ASP A 889 7.81 85.35 -4.90
N PRO A 890 7.22 86.51 -4.54
CA PRO A 890 7.78 87.41 -3.53
C PRO A 890 7.67 86.86 -2.10
N MET A 891 6.86 85.82 -1.86
CA MET A 891 6.74 85.21 -0.54
C MET A 891 7.85 84.22 -0.27
N THR A 892 8.28 83.48 -1.30
CA THR A 892 9.41 82.56 -1.20
C THR A 892 10.73 83.19 -1.65
N GLU A 893 10.69 84.39 -2.23
CA GLU A 893 11.82 85.10 -2.83
C GLU A 893 12.53 84.26 -3.92
N LYS A 894 11.74 83.69 -4.84
CA LYS A 894 12.27 82.82 -5.90
C LYS A 894 11.72 83.19 -7.28
N LEU A 895 12.57 83.05 -8.29
CA LEU A 895 12.19 83.05 -9.70
C LEU A 895 11.94 81.59 -10.14
N GLY A 896 10.75 81.29 -10.64
CA GLY A 896 10.33 79.93 -10.96
C GLY A 896 9.79 79.73 -12.37
N ILE A 897 9.79 78.46 -12.78
CA ILE A 897 9.13 77.94 -13.97
C ILE A 897 8.19 76.79 -13.58
N ARG A 898 7.06 76.66 -14.27
CA ARG A 898 6.12 75.53 -14.17
C ARG A 898 5.76 75.01 -15.56
N GLY A 899 5.56 73.71 -15.69
CA GLY A 899 5.11 73.08 -16.94
C GLY A 899 3.59 73.00 -17.08
N PHE A 900 3.12 72.91 -18.32
CA PHE A 900 1.72 72.75 -18.68
C PHE A 900 1.52 71.71 -19.78
N VAL A 901 0.42 70.97 -19.72
CA VAL A 901 -0.07 70.15 -20.82
C VAL A 901 -1.47 70.62 -21.20
N ASN A 902 -1.66 71.11 -22.42
CA ASN A 902 -2.91 71.72 -22.86
C ASN A 902 -3.44 72.84 -21.94
N GLY A 903 -2.55 73.64 -21.36
CA GLY A 903 -2.91 74.69 -20.41
C GLY A 903 -3.26 74.19 -19.00
N LYS A 904 -3.15 72.88 -18.73
CA LYS A 904 -3.34 72.26 -17.42
C LYS A 904 -2.01 71.97 -16.73
N THR A 905 -1.98 71.99 -15.41
CA THR A 905 -0.78 71.69 -14.62
C THR A 905 -1.13 70.91 -13.34
N LEU A 906 -0.13 70.61 -12.52
CA LEU A 906 -0.32 69.93 -11.24
C LEU A 906 -1.31 70.70 -10.35
N GLY A 907 -2.30 69.98 -9.82
CA GLY A 907 -3.38 70.52 -9.02
C GLY A 907 -4.70 70.73 -9.77
N ASP A 908 -4.70 70.68 -11.10
CA ASP A 908 -5.94 70.73 -11.90
C ASP A 908 -6.70 69.41 -11.82
N ALA A 909 -7.99 69.46 -11.46
CA ALA A 909 -8.81 68.27 -11.21
C ALA A 909 -9.04 67.40 -12.45
N ASP A 910 -8.87 67.96 -13.65
CA ASP A 910 -9.06 67.29 -14.93
C ASP A 910 -7.74 67.13 -15.71
N LEU A 911 -6.59 67.16 -15.03
CA LEU A 911 -5.26 67.00 -15.63
C LEU A 911 -5.14 65.70 -16.46
N THR A 912 -5.67 64.59 -15.95
CA THR A 912 -5.62 63.27 -16.60
C THR A 912 -6.85 62.96 -17.47
N ALA A 913 -7.74 63.94 -17.67
CA ALA A 913 -8.88 63.77 -18.57
C ALA A 913 -8.43 63.51 -20.02
N SER A 914 -9.27 62.85 -20.80
CA SER A 914 -8.95 62.50 -22.19
C SER A 914 -8.44 63.74 -22.97
N PRO A 915 -7.31 63.60 -23.70
CA PRO A 915 -6.72 64.73 -24.39
C PRO A 915 -7.59 65.15 -25.59
N PRO A 916 -7.48 66.42 -26.03
CA PRO A 916 -7.92 66.81 -27.36
C PRO A 916 -7.17 66.02 -28.45
N SER A 917 -7.69 66.01 -29.67
CA SER A 917 -7.07 65.34 -30.83
C SER A 917 -5.62 65.76 -31.08
N VAL A 918 -5.27 67.01 -30.75
CA VAL A 918 -3.90 67.52 -30.73
C VAL A 918 -3.60 68.06 -29.34
N TYR A 919 -2.73 67.37 -28.61
CA TYR A 919 -2.20 67.85 -27.33
C TYR A 919 -0.81 68.45 -27.49
N VAL A 920 -0.45 69.38 -26.60
CA VAL A 920 0.89 69.99 -26.56
C VAL A 920 1.40 70.01 -25.13
N LEU A 921 2.67 69.62 -24.97
CA LEU A 921 3.42 69.76 -23.74
C LEU A 921 4.28 71.04 -23.81
N GLN A 922 4.21 71.81 -22.75
CA GLN A 922 5.08 72.95 -22.45
C GLN A 922 5.82 72.61 -21.15
N PRO A 923 6.96 71.93 -21.20
CA PRO A 923 7.59 71.36 -20.01
C PRO A 923 8.19 72.46 -19.10
N ASN A 924 8.50 72.09 -17.87
CA ASN A 924 9.23 72.90 -16.89
C ASN A 924 10.74 73.02 -17.18
N ILE A 925 11.13 72.93 -18.46
CA ILE A 925 12.52 72.91 -18.94
C ILE A 925 12.72 74.12 -19.84
N LEU A 926 13.77 74.91 -19.56
CA LEU A 926 14.11 76.06 -20.39
C LEU A 926 14.97 75.66 -21.60
N THR A 927 14.61 76.16 -22.78
CA THR A 927 15.46 76.11 -23.97
C THR A 927 16.50 77.23 -23.97
N GLN A 928 17.49 77.12 -24.85
CA GLN A 928 18.55 78.12 -24.98
C GLN A 928 18.00 79.50 -25.41
N GLU A 929 16.97 79.53 -26.26
CA GLU A 929 16.31 80.77 -26.69
C GLU A 929 15.45 81.39 -25.58
N GLU A 930 14.71 80.57 -24.84
CA GLU A 930 13.92 81.02 -23.69
C GLU A 930 14.82 81.64 -22.60
N TRP A 931 15.98 81.01 -22.33
CA TRP A 931 17.03 81.60 -21.48
C TRP A 931 17.52 82.95 -22.00
N GLY A 932 17.79 83.05 -23.31
CA GLY A 932 18.21 84.30 -23.95
C GLY A 932 17.16 85.40 -23.82
N THR A 933 15.88 85.06 -24.00
CA THR A 933 14.72 85.95 -23.86
C THR A 933 14.61 86.48 -22.44
N LEU A 934 14.66 85.61 -21.44
CA LEU A 934 14.58 85.99 -20.02
C LEU A 934 15.75 86.88 -19.59
N ARG A 935 16.97 86.54 -20.03
CA ARG A 935 18.18 87.28 -19.73
C ARG A 935 18.23 88.64 -20.42
N GLY A 936 17.56 88.76 -21.57
CA GLY A 936 17.47 89.95 -22.41
C GLY A 936 16.31 90.90 -22.08
N MET A 937 15.45 90.56 -21.11
CA MET A 937 14.28 91.38 -20.74
C MET A 937 14.66 92.82 -20.37
N GLU A 938 13.82 93.77 -20.79
CA GLU A 938 14.00 95.18 -20.49
C GLU A 938 13.86 95.42 -18.99
N GLY A 939 14.88 96.03 -18.37
CA GLY A 939 14.93 96.24 -16.92
C GLY A 939 15.60 95.12 -16.12
N ALA A 940 16.06 94.02 -16.75
CA ALA A 940 16.77 92.94 -16.04
C ALA A 940 18.14 93.39 -15.51
N ASN A 941 18.32 93.37 -14.18
CA ASN A 941 19.58 93.68 -13.49
C ASN A 941 20.51 92.44 -13.43
N PRO A 942 21.78 92.57 -12.98
CA PRO A 942 22.69 91.43 -12.89
C PRO A 942 22.22 90.28 -11.98
N ALA A 943 21.51 90.58 -10.88
CA ALA A 943 21.01 89.55 -9.95
C ALA A 943 19.89 88.71 -10.57
N PHE A 944 18.93 89.36 -11.26
CA PHE A 944 17.91 88.70 -12.05
C PHE A 944 18.53 87.79 -13.12
N LYS A 945 19.55 88.27 -13.83
CA LYS A 945 20.26 87.47 -14.84
C LYS A 945 20.97 86.25 -14.23
N ALA A 946 21.56 86.39 -13.04
CA ALA A 946 22.15 85.27 -12.31
C ALA A 946 21.10 84.25 -11.85
N ALA A 947 19.92 84.71 -11.40
CA ALA A 947 18.80 83.84 -11.06
C ALA A 947 18.25 83.11 -12.31
N VAL A 948 18.19 83.76 -13.47
CA VAL A 948 17.85 83.13 -14.75
C VAL A 948 18.91 82.09 -15.16
N ASP A 949 20.20 82.40 -15.02
CA ASP A 949 21.28 81.46 -15.30
C ASP A 949 21.20 80.22 -14.36
N ALA A 950 20.90 80.44 -13.07
CA ALA A 950 20.70 79.37 -12.10
C ALA A 950 19.45 78.53 -12.41
N LEU A 951 18.33 79.18 -12.76
CA LEU A 951 17.09 78.50 -13.14
C LEU A 951 17.28 77.66 -14.42
N TYR A 952 17.93 78.21 -15.44
CA TYR A 952 18.26 77.50 -16.67
C TYR A 952 19.04 76.22 -16.40
N ASN A 953 20.12 76.32 -15.61
CA ASN A 953 20.92 75.15 -15.21
C ASN A 953 20.09 74.14 -14.41
N LEU A 954 19.32 74.59 -13.42
CA LEU A 954 18.45 73.71 -12.61
C LEU A 954 17.42 72.96 -13.47
N THR A 955 16.86 73.62 -14.47
CA THR A 955 15.83 73.00 -15.32
C THR A 955 16.39 71.94 -16.28
N ARG A 956 17.70 71.94 -16.54
CA ARG A 956 18.37 70.99 -17.42
C ARG A 956 19.20 69.94 -16.66
N ASP A 957 19.59 70.26 -15.42
CA ASP A 957 20.26 69.37 -14.46
C ASP A 957 19.58 69.42 -13.08
N PRO A 958 18.36 68.88 -12.95
CA PRO A 958 17.58 68.98 -11.71
C PRO A 958 18.25 68.29 -10.51
N ALA A 959 18.96 67.19 -10.75
CA ALA A 959 19.66 66.43 -9.72
C ALA A 959 21.08 66.95 -9.39
N ASN A 960 21.55 67.97 -10.13
CA ASN A 960 22.91 68.51 -10.05
C ASN A 960 23.99 67.43 -10.20
N LEU A 961 23.85 66.62 -11.25
CA LEU A 961 24.74 65.50 -11.59
C LEU A 961 25.95 65.96 -12.39
N MET A 962 25.76 66.90 -13.32
CA MET A 962 26.81 67.40 -14.21
C MET A 962 26.48 68.81 -14.68
N TYR A 963 27.16 69.79 -14.08
CA TYR A 963 26.95 71.21 -14.36
C TYR A 963 27.01 71.53 -15.87
N GLY A 964 25.92 72.08 -16.40
CA GLY A 964 25.79 72.46 -17.81
C GLY A 964 25.41 71.32 -18.77
N ALA A 965 25.14 70.11 -18.27
CA ALA A 965 24.64 69.00 -19.06
C ALA A 965 23.11 68.93 -19.07
N TYR A 966 22.56 68.14 -20.01
CA TYR A 966 21.15 67.78 -20.04
C TYR A 966 20.96 66.40 -19.37
N THR A 967 20.61 66.40 -18.09
CA THR A 967 20.48 65.20 -17.22
C THR A 967 19.06 65.01 -16.69
N VAL A 968 18.09 65.76 -17.23
CA VAL A 968 16.66 65.58 -16.94
C VAL A 968 16.26 64.11 -17.05
N GLY A 969 15.48 63.59 -16.10
CA GLY A 969 15.08 62.17 -16.02
C GLY A 969 16.13 61.25 -15.41
N LEU A 970 17.21 61.81 -14.87
CA LEU A 970 18.20 61.12 -14.04
C LEU A 970 18.23 61.71 -12.63
N SER A 971 18.47 60.83 -11.67
CA SER A 971 18.63 61.16 -10.25
C SER A 971 20.01 60.80 -9.72
N ASP A 972 20.35 61.31 -8.54
CA ASP A 972 21.53 60.89 -7.77
C ASP A 972 21.15 59.77 -6.81
N ALA A 973 21.49 58.53 -7.17
CA ALA A 973 21.09 57.33 -6.43
C ALA A 973 21.50 57.37 -4.96
N ARG A 974 22.63 58.03 -4.67
CA ARG A 974 23.12 58.15 -3.30
C ARG A 974 22.20 59.00 -2.44
N LYS A 975 21.80 60.17 -2.94
CA LYS A 975 20.91 61.10 -2.21
C LYS A 975 19.54 60.49 -2.02
N GLU A 976 19.05 59.78 -3.03
CA GLU A 976 17.79 59.05 -2.94
C GLU A 976 17.85 57.95 -1.88
N LEU A 977 18.83 57.05 -1.94
CA LEU A 977 19.01 56.01 -0.92
C LEU A 977 19.18 56.59 0.49
N GLN A 978 19.89 57.70 0.65
CA GLN A 978 20.00 58.36 1.95
C GLN A 978 18.62 58.83 2.45
N THR A 979 17.84 59.47 1.58
CA THR A 979 16.49 59.95 1.91
C THR A 979 15.56 58.78 2.28
N TYR A 980 15.65 57.66 1.56
CA TYR A 980 14.85 56.47 1.85
C TYR A 980 15.26 55.79 3.15
N HIS A 981 16.56 55.69 3.45
CA HIS A 981 17.02 55.13 4.72
C HIS A 981 16.50 55.93 5.93
N GLU A 982 16.33 57.25 5.78
CA GLU A 982 15.79 58.12 6.83
C GLU A 982 14.25 58.02 6.97
N THR A 983 13.54 57.48 5.97
CA THR A 983 12.07 57.55 5.88
C THR A 983 11.35 56.20 5.83
N LEU A 984 12.02 55.12 5.41
CA LEU A 984 11.44 53.79 5.26
C LEU A 984 11.75 52.88 6.47
N PHE A 985 10.92 51.85 6.66
CA PHE A 985 11.26 50.74 7.55
C PHE A 985 12.42 49.93 6.96
N GLU A 986 13.22 49.30 7.83
CA GLU A 986 14.41 48.52 7.46
C GLU A 986 14.16 47.54 6.30
N LYS A 987 13.10 46.73 6.38
CA LYS A 987 12.75 45.80 5.28
C LYS A 987 12.45 46.51 3.95
N GLN A 988 11.70 47.61 3.98
CA GLN A 988 11.38 48.35 2.75
C GLN A 988 12.63 49.01 2.14
N PHE A 989 13.60 49.37 2.99
CA PHE A 989 14.89 49.87 2.54
C PHE A 989 15.73 48.76 1.90
N ASP A 990 15.76 47.56 2.49
CA ASP A 990 16.45 46.40 1.93
C ASP A 990 15.85 45.96 0.59
N ASP A 991 14.52 45.86 0.48
CA ASP A 991 13.81 45.52 -0.76
C ASP A 991 14.12 46.56 -1.87
N MET A 992 14.18 47.85 -1.51
CA MET A 992 14.59 48.93 -2.43
C MET A 992 16.05 48.79 -2.87
N CYS A 993 16.95 48.47 -1.94
CA CYS A 993 18.35 48.20 -2.26
C CYS A 993 18.51 47.03 -3.24
N GLY A 994 17.73 45.96 -3.06
CA GLY A 994 17.64 44.85 -4.00
C GLY A 994 17.13 45.27 -5.39
N SER A 995 16.05 46.06 -5.43
CA SER A 995 15.51 46.60 -6.68
C SER A 995 16.55 47.43 -7.45
N LEU A 996 17.27 48.33 -6.78
CA LEU A 996 18.34 49.13 -7.41
C LEU A 996 19.57 48.29 -7.79
N HIS A 997 19.94 47.30 -6.99
CA HIS A 997 20.99 46.35 -7.36
C HIS A 997 20.63 45.62 -8.65
N SER A 998 19.41 45.10 -8.75
CA SER A 998 18.95 44.38 -9.94
C SER A 998 18.87 45.27 -11.19
N LEU A 999 18.58 46.57 -10.99
CA LEU A 999 18.59 47.58 -12.06
C LEU A 999 19.98 47.76 -12.68
N CYS A 1000 21.03 47.87 -11.86
CA CYS A 1000 22.42 47.91 -12.34
C CYS A 1000 23.35 47.11 -11.40
N PRO A 1001 23.52 45.81 -11.66
CA PRO A 1001 24.42 44.97 -10.87
C PRO A 1001 25.88 45.47 -10.83
N PRO A 1002 26.50 45.94 -11.93
CA PRO A 1002 27.89 46.40 -11.90
C PRO A 1002 28.07 47.75 -11.18
N CYS A 1003 26.98 48.46 -10.87
CA CYS A 1003 27.04 49.74 -10.19
C CYS A 1003 27.41 49.59 -8.70
N GLY A 1004 27.26 48.41 -8.09
CA GLY A 1004 27.64 48.18 -6.70
C GLY A 1004 26.74 48.90 -5.69
N PHE A 1005 25.42 48.86 -5.93
CA PHE A 1005 24.42 49.45 -5.03
C PHE A 1005 24.41 48.83 -3.64
N ASP A 1006 24.67 47.53 -3.49
CA ASP A 1006 24.76 46.87 -2.17
C ASP A 1006 25.82 47.52 -1.28
N THR A 1007 26.98 47.84 -1.86
CA THR A 1007 28.06 48.51 -1.14
C THR A 1007 27.65 49.92 -0.73
N MET A 1008 26.85 50.59 -1.56
CA MET A 1008 26.31 51.91 -1.25
C MET A 1008 25.27 51.84 -0.13
N CYS A 1009 24.34 50.89 -0.19
CA CYS A 1009 23.36 50.63 0.86
C CYS A 1009 24.03 50.30 2.19
N ALA A 1010 25.01 49.39 2.21
CA ALA A 1010 25.77 49.04 3.41
C ALA A 1010 26.51 50.25 4.02
N LYS A 1011 27.04 51.16 3.17
CA LYS A 1011 27.66 52.41 3.63
C LYS A 1011 26.65 53.37 4.24
N ILE A 1012 25.48 53.53 3.63
CA ILE A 1012 24.41 54.40 4.15
C ILE A 1012 23.89 53.88 5.49
N ILE A 1013 23.67 52.57 5.61
CA ILE A 1013 23.28 51.90 6.87
C ILE A 1013 24.33 52.13 7.97
N SER A 1014 25.62 52.11 7.62
CA SER A 1014 26.72 52.38 8.56
C SER A 1014 27.00 53.88 8.81
N GLY A 1015 26.22 54.78 8.21
CA GLY A 1015 26.32 56.24 8.38
C GLY A 1015 27.40 56.92 7.52
N ASP A 1016 28.01 56.21 6.55
CA ASP A 1016 28.98 56.78 5.60
C ASP A 1016 28.29 57.48 4.42
N THR A 1017 28.16 58.81 4.51
CA THR A 1017 27.63 59.67 3.45
C THR A 1017 28.69 60.21 2.49
N SER A 1018 29.94 59.69 2.53
CA SER A 1018 31.04 60.12 1.64
C SER A 1018 31.14 59.40 0.28
N GLY A 1019 31.32 60.15 -0.81
CA GLY A 1019 31.58 59.63 -2.18
C GLY A 1019 30.83 60.39 -3.28
N ALA A 1020 31.12 60.08 -4.54
CA ALA A 1020 30.58 60.80 -5.71
C ALA A 1020 29.09 60.51 -5.98
N ALA A 1021 28.40 61.48 -6.61
CA ALA A 1021 27.06 61.30 -7.15
C ALA A 1021 27.05 60.16 -8.18
N ARG A 1022 25.96 59.38 -8.21
CA ARG A 1022 25.80 58.29 -9.18
C ARG A 1022 24.50 58.43 -9.96
N PRO A 1023 24.57 58.65 -11.30
CA PRO A 1023 23.38 58.81 -12.12
C PRO A 1023 22.62 57.48 -12.24
N PHE A 1024 21.31 57.55 -12.20
CA PHE A 1024 20.44 56.44 -12.56
C PHE A 1024 19.08 56.99 -13.04
N PRO A 1025 18.27 56.20 -13.77
CA PRO A 1025 16.95 56.62 -14.19
C PRO A 1025 16.07 57.01 -13.01
N GLU A 1026 15.56 58.23 -13.03
CA GLU A 1026 14.75 58.83 -11.97
C GLU A 1026 13.52 57.96 -11.66
N MET A 1027 13.28 57.70 -10.36
CA MET A 1027 12.01 57.16 -9.86
C MET A 1027 11.02 58.31 -9.70
N ALA A 1028 10.47 58.76 -10.82
CA ALA A 1028 9.66 59.96 -10.89
C ALA A 1028 8.32 59.75 -10.16
N LEU A 1029 8.01 60.60 -9.18
CA LEU A 1029 6.82 60.49 -8.33
C LEU A 1029 5.70 61.44 -8.77
N GLY A 1030 4.46 60.97 -8.62
CA GLY A 1030 3.26 61.74 -8.86
C GLY A 1030 2.89 61.95 -10.33
N PRO A 1031 1.70 62.53 -10.57
CA PRO A 1031 1.24 62.83 -11.92
C PRO A 1031 2.11 63.91 -12.58
N GLY A 1032 2.01 64.06 -13.89
CA GLY A 1032 2.79 65.04 -14.66
C GLY A 1032 4.02 64.47 -15.35
N LEU A 1033 4.12 63.14 -15.47
CA LEU A 1033 5.22 62.48 -16.14
C LEU A 1033 5.12 62.62 -17.66
N ALA A 1034 6.26 62.61 -18.33
CA ALA A 1034 6.41 62.55 -19.77
C ALA A 1034 7.55 61.61 -20.16
N LEU A 1035 7.31 60.71 -21.11
CA LEU A 1035 8.35 59.85 -21.68
C LEU A 1035 8.91 60.54 -22.92
N VAL A 1036 10.20 60.91 -22.87
CA VAL A 1036 10.86 61.72 -23.89
C VAL A 1036 11.94 60.91 -24.60
N PRO A 1037 11.91 60.79 -25.94
CA PRO A 1037 12.95 60.11 -26.69
C PRO A 1037 14.19 61.00 -26.84
N SER A 1038 15.35 60.37 -27.04
CA SER A 1038 16.61 61.06 -27.29
C SER A 1038 16.57 61.83 -28.61
N ALA A 1039 16.93 63.12 -28.56
CA ALA A 1039 17.02 63.95 -29.77
C ALA A 1039 18.06 63.41 -30.79
N LYS A 1040 19.05 62.65 -30.32
CA LYS A 1040 20.08 62.00 -31.15
C LYS A 1040 19.53 60.90 -32.07
N LEU A 1041 18.30 60.43 -31.87
CA LEU A 1041 17.66 59.48 -32.80
C LEU A 1041 17.51 60.06 -34.21
N LEU A 1042 17.50 61.39 -34.34
CA LEU A 1042 17.41 62.07 -35.62
C LEU A 1042 18.76 62.45 -36.23
N ASP A 1043 19.85 62.31 -35.48
CA ASP A 1043 21.19 62.68 -35.95
C ASP A 1043 21.65 61.72 -37.06
N PRO A 1044 21.91 62.20 -38.29
CA PRO A 1044 22.35 61.34 -39.39
C PRO A 1044 23.73 60.72 -39.15
N ALA A 1045 24.53 61.27 -38.23
CA ALA A 1045 25.83 60.73 -37.84
C ALA A 1045 25.76 59.81 -36.61
N SER A 1046 24.59 59.69 -35.98
CA SER A 1046 24.41 58.86 -34.78
C SER A 1046 24.39 57.38 -35.11
N ASP A 1047 25.02 56.60 -34.24
CA ASP A 1047 25.00 55.14 -34.24
C ASP A 1047 23.77 54.56 -33.52
N ILE A 1048 22.92 55.42 -32.95
CA ILE A 1048 21.69 55.02 -32.30
C ILE A 1048 20.70 54.49 -33.34
N GLN A 1049 20.31 53.24 -33.17
CA GLN A 1049 19.29 52.56 -33.97
C GLN A 1049 17.98 52.42 -33.17
N ASP A 1050 16.95 51.88 -33.82
CA ASP A 1050 15.74 51.42 -33.16
C ASP A 1050 16.06 50.41 -32.05
N GLY A 1051 15.26 50.38 -30.99
CA GLY A 1051 15.44 49.45 -29.89
C GLY A 1051 14.25 49.43 -28.94
N TYR A 1052 14.33 48.61 -27.90
CA TYR A 1052 13.29 48.47 -26.90
C TYR A 1052 13.69 49.12 -25.58
N VAL A 1053 12.68 49.61 -24.88
CA VAL A 1053 12.78 50.14 -23.52
C VAL A 1053 11.69 49.51 -22.66
N THR A 1054 12.00 49.27 -21.39
CA THR A 1054 11.03 48.78 -20.41
C THR A 1054 10.83 49.84 -19.35
N VAL A 1055 9.58 50.21 -19.13
CA VAL A 1055 9.18 51.24 -18.16
C VAL A 1055 8.32 50.61 -17.08
N ALA A 1056 8.70 50.79 -15.82
CA ALA A 1056 7.93 50.37 -14.67
C ALA A 1056 6.93 51.46 -14.26
N GLU A 1057 5.66 51.07 -14.13
CA GLU A 1057 4.60 51.89 -13.55
C GLU A 1057 4.46 51.57 -12.05
N ASN A 1058 4.35 52.61 -11.23
CA ASN A 1058 4.09 52.57 -9.78
C ASN A 1058 5.12 51.78 -8.95
N ASN A 1059 6.36 51.60 -9.45
CA ASN A 1059 7.44 51.00 -8.68
C ASN A 1059 8.12 52.03 -7.76
N HIS A 1060 7.53 52.28 -6.59
CA HIS A 1060 8.16 53.13 -5.56
C HIS A 1060 7.71 52.71 -4.14
N PRO A 1061 8.61 52.62 -3.13
CA PRO A 1061 8.30 52.10 -1.80
C PRO A 1061 7.20 52.84 -1.05
N SER A 1062 7.07 54.15 -1.28
CA SER A 1062 6.01 54.97 -0.65
C SER A 1062 4.59 54.62 -1.14
N LEU A 1063 4.47 53.89 -2.24
CA LEU A 1063 3.19 53.47 -2.83
C LEU A 1063 2.64 52.17 -2.19
N GLY A 1064 3.43 51.50 -1.36
CA GLY A 1064 3.01 50.34 -0.58
C GLY A 1064 2.51 49.19 -1.45
N SER A 1065 1.20 48.89 -1.36
CA SER A 1065 0.61 47.72 -2.04
C SER A 1065 0.06 48.01 -3.44
N LEU A 1066 0.30 49.21 -3.99
CA LEU A 1066 -0.13 49.50 -5.36
C LEU A 1066 0.49 48.50 -6.36
N PRO A 1067 -0.27 48.07 -7.38
CA PRO A 1067 0.22 47.13 -8.37
C PRO A 1067 1.34 47.78 -9.19
N VAL A 1068 2.39 47.01 -9.43
CA VAL A 1068 3.50 47.37 -10.33
C VAL A 1068 3.22 46.70 -11.67
N ALA A 1069 3.40 47.43 -12.75
CA ALA A 1069 3.22 46.92 -14.11
C ALA A 1069 4.40 47.35 -14.98
N LEU A 1070 4.80 46.48 -15.92
CA LEU A 1070 5.85 46.76 -16.89
C LEU A 1070 5.24 47.07 -18.25
N HIS A 1071 5.77 48.11 -18.91
CA HIS A 1071 5.38 48.53 -20.24
C HIS A 1071 6.59 48.40 -21.16
N ILE A 1072 6.49 47.51 -22.16
CA ILE A 1072 7.51 47.35 -23.19
C ILE A 1072 7.20 48.30 -24.34
N VAL A 1073 8.14 49.17 -24.71
CA VAL A 1073 7.96 50.13 -25.80
C VAL A 1073 9.09 49.97 -26.80
N LYS A 1074 8.75 49.89 -28.09
CA LYS A 1074 9.73 49.94 -29.17
C LYS A 1074 9.91 51.39 -29.62
N VAL A 1075 11.15 51.86 -29.62
CA VAL A 1075 11.53 53.19 -30.07
C VAL A 1075 12.11 53.08 -31.48
N VAL A 1076 11.59 53.87 -32.40
CA VAL A 1076 12.01 53.86 -33.81
C VAL A 1076 12.53 55.22 -34.26
N ASN A 1077 13.43 55.22 -35.24
CA ASN A 1077 14.01 56.43 -35.82
C ASN A 1077 13.07 57.16 -36.82
N ASP A 1078 11.87 56.63 -37.06
CA ASP A 1078 10.82 57.32 -37.83
C ASP A 1078 10.54 58.71 -37.21
N LYS A 1079 10.55 59.75 -38.05
CA LYS A 1079 10.24 61.13 -37.61
C LYS A 1079 8.78 61.24 -37.17
N TYR A 1080 8.55 61.82 -36.00
CA TYR A 1080 7.22 62.18 -35.53
C TYR A 1080 6.64 63.36 -36.36
N ARG A 1081 5.60 63.12 -37.16
CA ARG A 1081 5.02 64.19 -37.99
C ARG A 1081 4.40 65.30 -37.13
N GLY A 1082 3.76 64.94 -36.03
CA GLY A 1082 3.23 65.91 -35.06
C GLY A 1082 2.16 66.85 -35.63
N ALA A 1083 1.93 67.97 -34.95
CA ALA A 1083 0.97 68.99 -35.32
C ALA A 1083 1.39 70.38 -34.83
N ILE A 1084 0.80 71.43 -35.40
CA ILE A 1084 0.98 72.82 -34.91
C ILE A 1084 -0.19 73.16 -34.00
N LYS A 1085 0.12 73.69 -32.82
CA LYS A 1085 -0.87 74.16 -31.84
C LYS A 1085 -0.66 75.64 -31.52
N THR A 1086 -1.76 76.38 -31.56
CA THR A 1086 -1.80 77.79 -31.16
C THR A 1086 -1.88 77.90 -29.64
N ILE A 1087 -1.02 78.74 -29.08
CA ILE A 1087 -1.02 79.14 -27.66
C ILE A 1087 -1.39 80.62 -27.63
N GLU A 1088 -2.58 80.89 -27.09
CA GLU A 1088 -3.12 82.24 -26.98
C GLU A 1088 -2.62 82.94 -25.71
N SER A 1089 -2.51 84.27 -25.76
CA SER A 1089 -2.23 85.06 -24.56
C SER A 1089 -3.41 85.02 -23.58
N ASP A 1090 -3.10 85.05 -22.29
CA ASP A 1090 -4.09 85.17 -21.20
C ASP A 1090 -4.82 86.53 -21.20
N ASN A 1091 -4.38 87.46 -22.04
CA ASN A 1091 -4.99 88.76 -22.26
C ASN A 1091 -5.44 88.87 -23.72
N VAL A 1092 -6.76 88.95 -23.92
CA VAL A 1092 -7.39 89.07 -25.24
C VAL A 1092 -7.04 90.35 -26.01
N PHE A 1093 -6.43 91.35 -25.34
CA PHE A 1093 -5.94 92.58 -25.96
C PHE A 1093 -4.44 92.57 -26.24
N ASP A 1094 -3.76 91.46 -25.95
CA ASP A 1094 -2.35 91.27 -26.23
C ASP A 1094 -2.22 90.77 -27.67
N GLU A 1095 -1.58 91.56 -28.55
CA GLU A 1095 -1.35 91.20 -29.96
C GLU A 1095 -0.18 90.20 -30.08
N LYS A 1096 -0.19 89.16 -29.24
CA LYS A 1096 0.84 88.13 -29.13
C LYS A 1096 0.21 86.75 -29.23
N ILE A 1097 0.62 85.98 -30.23
CA ILE A 1097 0.22 84.58 -30.40
C ILE A 1097 1.50 83.75 -30.54
N THR A 1098 1.54 82.58 -29.92
CA THR A 1098 2.64 81.63 -30.11
C THR A 1098 2.12 80.41 -30.87
N LEU A 1099 2.82 80.02 -31.94
CA LEU A 1099 2.61 78.73 -32.59
C LEU A 1099 3.68 77.77 -32.10
N ARG A 1100 3.28 76.55 -31.72
CA ARG A 1100 4.19 75.51 -31.23
C ARG A 1100 3.96 74.20 -31.96
N HIS A 1101 5.02 73.57 -32.42
CA HIS A 1101 5.01 72.20 -32.92
C HIS A 1101 4.95 71.22 -31.76
N THR A 1102 4.21 70.11 -31.88
CA THR A 1102 4.08 69.13 -30.79
C THR A 1102 5.32 68.28 -30.57
N ALA A 1103 6.22 68.18 -31.55
CA ALA A 1103 7.54 67.60 -31.36
C ALA A 1103 8.40 68.56 -30.52
N ASP A 1104 8.66 68.20 -29.27
CA ASP A 1104 9.39 69.04 -28.33
C ASP A 1104 10.75 68.47 -27.91
N PHE A 1105 11.06 67.21 -28.26
CA PHE A 1105 12.30 66.51 -27.89
C PHE A 1105 12.59 66.58 -26.38
N GLY A 1106 11.54 66.52 -25.55
CA GLY A 1106 11.65 66.72 -24.11
C GLY A 1106 12.16 68.11 -23.70
N ALA A 1107 11.93 69.13 -24.54
CA ALA A 1107 12.55 70.46 -24.44
C ALA A 1107 14.08 70.48 -24.47
N ASN A 1108 14.66 69.53 -25.21
CA ASN A 1108 16.03 69.62 -25.68
C ASN A 1108 16.12 69.71 -27.21
N PRO A 1109 15.50 70.72 -27.86
CA PRO A 1109 15.52 70.84 -29.32
C PRO A 1109 16.86 71.32 -29.88
N GLY A 1110 17.92 71.47 -29.06
CA GLY A 1110 19.21 72.04 -29.50
C GLY A 1110 19.95 71.23 -30.59
N ASP A 1111 19.44 70.05 -30.91
CA ASP A 1111 19.90 69.16 -31.97
C ASP A 1111 18.95 69.16 -33.19
N ALA A 1112 17.80 69.83 -33.11
CA ALA A 1112 16.83 69.98 -34.18
C ALA A 1112 16.80 71.43 -34.70
N GLU A 1113 16.61 71.59 -36.01
CA GLU A 1113 16.36 72.88 -36.65
C GLU A 1113 14.97 72.87 -37.28
N PHE A 1114 14.10 73.78 -36.82
CA PHE A 1114 12.75 73.94 -37.34
C PHE A 1114 12.74 74.98 -38.46
N GLU A 1115 11.92 74.74 -39.47
CA GLU A 1115 11.65 75.69 -40.54
C GLU A 1115 10.16 76.01 -40.56
N TRP A 1116 9.85 77.29 -40.32
CA TRP A 1116 8.49 77.80 -40.37
C TRP A 1116 8.24 78.51 -41.68
N ARG A 1117 7.17 78.12 -42.37
CA ARG A 1117 6.70 78.79 -43.57
C ARG A 1117 5.23 79.14 -43.45
N TYR A 1118 4.85 80.21 -44.12
CA TYR A 1118 3.47 80.70 -44.12
C TYR A 1118 3.04 81.16 -45.51
N ARG A 1119 1.73 81.13 -45.74
CA ARG A 1119 1.07 81.74 -46.89
C ARG A 1119 -0.30 82.25 -46.48
N GLU A 1120 -0.83 83.24 -47.19
CA GLU A 1120 -2.18 83.73 -46.96
C GLU A 1120 -3.21 82.62 -47.27
N GLU A 1121 -4.24 82.51 -46.45
CA GLU A 1121 -5.37 81.60 -46.68
C GLU A 1121 -6.26 82.19 -47.79
N ASP A 1122 -6.14 81.61 -48.99
CA ASP A 1122 -6.85 82.06 -50.20
C ASP A 1122 -7.98 81.12 -50.64
N GLY A 1123 -8.30 80.11 -49.82
CA GLY A 1123 -9.30 79.07 -50.10
C GLY A 1123 -8.81 77.97 -51.03
N THR A 1124 -7.51 77.95 -51.39
CA THR A 1124 -6.92 76.91 -52.25
C THR A 1124 -5.99 75.98 -51.46
N GLU A 1125 -6.11 74.68 -51.70
CA GLU A 1125 -5.09 73.72 -51.23
C GLU A 1125 -3.82 73.87 -52.08
N GLN A 1126 -2.67 73.91 -51.41
CA GLN A 1126 -1.37 73.90 -52.06
C GLN A 1126 -0.56 72.73 -51.51
N PRO A 1127 0.28 72.09 -52.34
CA PRO A 1127 1.25 71.11 -51.87
C PRO A 1127 2.19 71.72 -50.80
N PRO A 1128 2.81 70.88 -49.96
CA PRO A 1128 3.77 71.35 -48.97
C PRO A 1128 4.99 72.03 -49.63
N PRO A 1129 5.76 72.84 -48.89
CA PRO A 1129 6.80 73.70 -49.45
C PRO A 1129 7.92 73.01 -50.23
N ASP A 1130 8.07 71.70 -50.05
CA ASP A 1130 9.01 70.81 -50.74
C ASP A 1130 8.57 70.47 -52.18
N THR A 1131 7.26 70.47 -52.43
CA THR A 1131 6.64 70.07 -53.70
C THR A 1131 5.87 71.20 -54.37
N ALA A 1132 5.69 72.32 -53.67
CA ALA A 1132 5.04 73.52 -54.20
C ALA A 1132 5.91 74.31 -55.18
N PRO A 1133 5.28 75.03 -56.13
CA PRO A 1133 5.99 76.01 -56.95
C PRO A 1133 6.75 77.02 -56.09
N GLU A 1134 7.95 77.39 -56.52
CA GLU A 1134 8.79 78.39 -55.84
C GLU A 1134 8.02 79.70 -55.60
N GLY A 1135 8.08 80.22 -54.37
CA GLY A 1135 7.37 81.45 -53.97
C GLY A 1135 5.95 81.24 -53.44
N THR A 1136 5.40 80.02 -53.46
CA THR A 1136 4.07 79.71 -52.88
C THR A 1136 4.04 79.88 -51.36
N TRP A 1137 5.13 79.49 -50.69
CA TRP A 1137 5.29 79.56 -49.24
C TRP A 1137 6.41 80.53 -48.88
N SER A 1138 6.13 81.52 -48.02
CA SER A 1138 7.11 82.48 -47.52
C SER A 1138 7.76 81.96 -46.24
N ALA A 1139 9.07 82.18 -46.07
CA ALA A 1139 9.76 81.82 -44.84
C ALA A 1139 9.37 82.76 -43.69
N PHE A 1140 9.09 82.20 -42.51
CA PHE A 1140 8.92 82.93 -41.27
C PHE A 1140 10.23 82.88 -40.46
N PRO A 1141 10.70 83.99 -39.87
CA PRO A 1141 11.92 83.98 -39.07
C PRO A 1141 11.72 83.18 -37.77
N GLY A 1142 12.52 82.13 -37.58
CA GLY A 1142 12.50 81.29 -36.38
C GLY A 1142 13.03 79.90 -36.69
N LYS A 1143 13.78 79.30 -35.76
CA LYS A 1143 14.41 77.98 -35.94
C LYS A 1143 14.07 76.96 -34.85
N GLU A 1144 13.15 77.32 -33.98
CA GLU A 1144 12.84 76.62 -32.74
C GLU A 1144 11.45 75.95 -32.86
N PRO A 1145 11.11 75.00 -31.97
CA PRO A 1145 9.81 74.30 -32.00
C PRO A 1145 8.62 75.24 -31.75
N GLU A 1146 8.87 76.49 -31.36
CA GLU A 1146 7.86 77.51 -31.22
C GLU A 1146 8.31 78.84 -31.84
N ILE A 1147 7.34 79.61 -32.33
CA ILE A 1147 7.53 80.96 -32.84
C ILE A 1147 6.51 81.91 -32.21
N ALA A 1148 6.99 83.07 -31.77
CA ALA A 1148 6.14 84.15 -31.30
C ALA A 1148 5.83 85.11 -32.46
N MET A 1149 4.56 85.41 -32.65
CA MET A 1149 4.11 86.44 -33.58
C MET A 1149 3.66 87.65 -32.78
N GLU A 1150 4.34 88.78 -32.97
CA GLU A 1150 4.08 90.03 -32.26
C GLU A 1150 4.12 91.24 -33.22
N GLY A 1151 3.25 92.23 -32.99
CA GLY A 1151 3.28 93.53 -33.69
C GLY A 1151 2.62 93.55 -35.08
N ALA A 1152 3.00 94.53 -35.92
CA ALA A 1152 2.34 94.83 -37.21
C ALA A 1152 3.01 94.16 -38.43
N GLY A 1153 3.30 92.86 -38.36
CA GLY A 1153 3.86 92.09 -39.48
C GLY A 1153 2.79 91.61 -40.47
N ALA A 1154 3.16 91.40 -41.74
CA ALA A 1154 2.22 90.92 -42.78
C ALA A 1154 1.53 89.59 -42.40
N ALA A 1155 2.23 88.71 -41.68
CA ALA A 1155 1.71 87.44 -41.17
C ALA A 1155 0.62 87.57 -40.08
N LEU A 1156 0.44 88.76 -39.49
CA LEU A 1156 -0.55 89.04 -38.43
C LEU A 1156 -1.73 89.90 -38.92
N LEU A 1157 -1.67 90.41 -40.16
CA LEU A 1157 -2.69 91.30 -40.73
C LEU A 1157 -3.74 90.56 -41.59
N THR A 1158 -3.50 89.28 -41.89
CA THR A 1158 -4.36 88.40 -42.70
C THR A 1158 -4.42 87.00 -42.09
N ASP A 1159 -5.41 86.22 -42.49
CA ASP A 1159 -5.46 84.80 -42.16
C ASP A 1159 -4.37 84.06 -42.95
N ASN A 1160 -3.53 83.30 -42.25
CA ASN A 1160 -2.39 82.60 -42.85
C ASN A 1160 -2.42 81.11 -42.48
N LEU A 1161 -2.07 80.27 -43.45
CA LEU A 1161 -1.73 78.88 -43.23
C LEU A 1161 -0.25 78.77 -42.88
N PHE A 1162 0.07 77.95 -41.88
CA PHE A 1162 1.44 77.66 -41.48
C PHE A 1162 1.82 76.22 -41.79
N PHE A 1163 3.05 76.05 -42.23
CA PHE A 1163 3.70 74.75 -42.40
C PHE A 1163 4.98 74.77 -41.58
N CYS A 1164 5.20 73.71 -40.82
CA CYS A 1164 6.40 73.51 -40.03
C CYS A 1164 7.01 72.17 -40.42
N ARG A 1165 8.31 72.15 -40.64
CA ARG A 1165 9.11 70.93 -40.73
C ARG A 1165 10.35 71.08 -39.88
N TYR A 1166 10.97 69.97 -39.55
CA TYR A 1166 12.19 69.97 -38.78
C TYR A 1166 13.13 68.87 -39.27
N ARG A 1167 14.42 69.08 -39.05
CA ARG A 1167 15.49 68.13 -39.31
C ARG A 1167 16.51 68.18 -38.18
N HIS A 1168 17.40 67.20 -38.11
CA HIS A 1168 18.56 67.35 -37.24
C HIS A 1168 19.48 68.45 -37.79
N LYS A 1169 20.13 69.22 -36.93
CA LYS A 1169 21.00 70.34 -37.33
C LYS A 1169 22.14 69.90 -38.26
N ASP A 1170 22.61 68.67 -38.09
CA ASP A 1170 23.71 68.06 -38.86
C ASP A 1170 23.22 67.34 -40.14
N SER A 1171 21.91 67.31 -40.42
CA SER A 1171 21.36 66.85 -41.71
C SER A 1171 21.70 67.82 -42.85
N ASP A 1172 21.68 67.35 -44.10
CA ASP A 1172 21.81 68.23 -45.26
C ASP A 1172 20.60 69.19 -45.32
N GLY A 1173 20.84 70.46 -45.61
CA GLY A 1173 19.80 71.49 -45.64
C GLY A 1173 18.78 71.32 -46.76
N ASP A 1174 19.17 70.57 -47.81
CA ASP A 1174 18.32 70.23 -48.95
C ASP A 1174 17.62 68.86 -48.80
N GLU A 1175 17.95 68.07 -47.76
CA GLU A 1175 17.28 66.81 -47.39
C GLU A 1175 16.52 66.95 -46.05
N PRO A 1176 15.25 67.41 -46.09
CA PRO A 1176 14.46 67.69 -44.90
C PRO A 1176 14.12 66.48 -44.02
#